data_AF-A0A6V2X9S2-F1
#
_entry.id   AF-A0A6V2X9S2-F1
#
_cell.length_a   1.000
_cell.length_b   1.000
_cell.length_c   1.000
_cell.angle_alpha   90.00
_cell.angle_beta   90.00
_cell.angle_gamma   90.00
#
_symmetry.space_group_name_H-M   'P 1'
#
loop_
_entity.id
_entity.type
_entity.pdbx_description
1 polymer ?
#
loop_
_entity_poly.entity_id
_entity_poly.type
_entity_poly.pdbx_seq_one_letter_code
_entity_poly.pdbx_strand_id
1 'polypeptide(L)'
;MGSCSSTQVMDESQEASSNGSGQTETTSPVTTDAAVVASEGPEAERKFNPGEAQEHLAVLAAANELAPALAAARREPGSVDVLRKLLLALNVTGEAAVGSIALTEGRIARATSTRSGFVRTLEECIGPRPESDWRDEWLALNVATVQHTDPQLSANEAELKARKFLVGKNLEKTDPSEFDRLISSNKPADLMRNKFERLKSKYEWQVQAGWTPEAAEAHVVLSGVTGQVLARELQAGSSRFAASSYALTDALVAAARLQGNTVPEPVYAPLFGTDLALASKDRRWQDIEKPDEYGFRGFTCAAEVNPQKPSSEMFPADGAEMRVKELGWKPLKTPAVRFVSRTKDDSGFHAVVQSSEEAFRVPPNTLCKLLAVYEPGEWEVCGVKPGCRLLEVGITYILTHGNDVSDGVTGSKLNSSVRMLSFADRSAYIRGVHELTRTLVLTMEQEWQRGDTWTARNGQQHSGCDEWAYVVGTAGAMSSEKRTETFAGKRDEGENHGLSVEQFMKRTRDDMRARAAKLKIHLEEADYLSRDEVLSLRLYTGPGYQPINEWLRNIGRLDGPLRVRLARSPGLTYSATLLHISSAIRKLARVSMPEERSRTLWRGIVGELPHTFWRADRAGLLCVTDLGLMSTSTGKDTPIKYMDGMGANVLWEIHADEEDDAGFHCGVDVSLLSQFAGEKEVLFPPLTMLQVMPKEGATEGKDGEETWRVVSEEDGAKRFKRIAVRPTFV
;
A
#
# COMPACT_ATOMS: atom_id res chain seq x y z
N MET A 1 26.20 -0.65 47.69
CA MET A 1 26.01 -0.97 49.11
C MET A 1 24.55 -1.39 49.27
N GLY A 2 24.16 -2.45 49.98
CA GLY A 2 24.93 -3.55 50.59
C GLY A 2 24.77 -4.89 49.86
N SER A 3 25.03 -6.01 50.53
CA SER A 3 25.15 -7.36 49.95
C SER A 3 24.46 -8.45 50.83
N CYS A 4 24.67 -9.73 50.47
CA CYS A 4 24.38 -10.98 51.23
C CYS A 4 22.97 -11.60 51.06
N SER A 5 22.79 -12.94 51.04
CA SER A 5 23.77 -14.06 50.87
C SER A 5 23.12 -15.45 50.66
N SER A 6 23.31 -16.02 49.46
CA SER A 6 23.73 -17.41 49.11
C SER A 6 23.50 -18.66 50.01
N THR A 7 22.75 -19.66 49.47
CA THR A 7 22.77 -21.14 49.69
C THR A 7 21.91 -21.82 48.58
N GLN A 8 22.12 -23.03 48.00
CA GLN A 8 23.09 -24.15 48.09
C GLN A 8 22.92 -25.13 49.29
N VAL A 9 23.15 -26.47 49.24
CA VAL A 9 23.96 -27.39 48.38
C VAL A 9 23.41 -28.86 48.34
N MET A 10 23.60 -29.62 47.23
CA MET A 10 23.57 -31.12 47.03
C MET A 10 22.29 -31.96 47.35
N ASP A 11 22.14 -33.27 47.00
CA ASP A 11 22.45 -34.12 45.79
C ASP A 11 21.98 -35.61 46.02
N GLU A 12 22.31 -36.51 45.09
CA GLU A 12 22.39 -38.01 45.14
C GLU A 12 21.12 -38.89 44.98
N SER A 13 20.85 -39.23 43.71
CA SER A 13 20.64 -40.57 43.11
C SER A 13 20.52 -41.87 43.93
N GLN A 14 19.73 -42.83 43.40
CA GLN A 14 20.12 -44.26 43.38
C GLN A 14 19.47 -45.07 42.23
N GLU A 15 20.10 -46.18 41.83
CA GLU A 15 19.71 -47.10 40.73
C GLU A 15 19.12 -48.43 41.25
N ALA A 16 18.56 -49.29 40.36
CA ALA A 16 19.11 -50.65 40.07
C ALA A 16 18.15 -51.65 39.36
N SER A 17 18.59 -52.19 38.20
CA SER A 17 18.48 -53.62 37.77
C SER A 17 17.07 -54.27 37.55
N SER A 18 16.82 -55.38 36.82
CA SER A 18 17.50 -56.23 35.78
C SER A 18 16.41 -57.25 35.23
N ASN A 19 16.60 -58.34 34.45
CA ASN A 19 17.76 -59.10 33.93
C ASN A 19 17.38 -60.07 32.76
N GLY A 20 18.30 -60.32 31.81
CA GLY A 20 18.43 -61.56 30.99
C GLY A 20 17.40 -61.92 29.90
N SER A 21 17.62 -62.92 29.01
CA SER A 21 18.88 -63.59 28.56
C SER A 21 18.64 -64.67 27.46
N GLY A 22 19.53 -64.79 26.45
CA GLY A 22 19.59 -65.87 25.41
C GLY A 22 19.42 -65.32 23.97
N GLN A 23 20.32 -65.51 22.97
CA GLN A 23 20.93 -66.72 22.33
C GLN A 23 19.92 -67.50 21.43
N THR A 24 20.19 -67.87 20.16
CA THR A 24 21.44 -67.81 19.32
C THR A 24 21.12 -67.93 17.81
N GLU A 25 22.00 -67.40 16.94
CA GLU A 25 22.24 -67.82 15.51
C GLU A 25 21.12 -67.68 14.45
N THR A 26 21.36 -67.47 13.14
CA THR A 26 22.57 -67.16 12.33
C THR A 26 22.21 -66.33 11.06
N THR A 27 23.23 -65.83 10.34
CA THR A 27 23.23 -65.25 8.96
C THR A 27 22.78 -63.80 8.75
N SER A 28 23.39 -63.17 7.74
CA SER A 28 23.30 -61.75 7.35
C SER A 28 23.69 -61.65 5.85
N PRO A 29 23.72 -60.48 5.17
CA PRO A 29 23.29 -59.13 5.56
C PRO A 29 22.41 -58.40 4.51
N VAL A 30 21.54 -57.48 4.96
CA VAL A 30 21.10 -56.30 4.18
C VAL A 30 21.11 -55.09 5.12
N THR A 31 21.44 -53.92 4.58
CA THR A 31 21.88 -52.74 5.35
C THR A 31 20.76 -51.83 5.84
N THR A 32 20.76 -51.61 7.16
CA THR A 32 20.41 -50.34 7.84
C THR A 32 19.18 -49.59 7.32
N ASP A 33 18.05 -49.83 7.97
CA ASP A 33 16.98 -48.83 8.11
C ASP A 33 16.86 -48.49 9.61
N ALA A 34 16.80 -47.20 9.96
CA ALA A 34 16.85 -46.74 11.35
C ALA A 34 16.15 -45.38 11.51
N ALA A 35 14.81 -45.42 11.62
CA ALA A 35 14.02 -44.24 11.93
C ALA A 35 14.26 -43.75 13.37
N VAL A 36 14.27 -42.43 13.55
CA VAL A 36 14.10 -41.80 14.87
C VAL A 36 12.77 -41.04 14.86
N VAL A 37 12.01 -41.21 15.94
CA VAL A 37 10.62 -40.78 16.07
C VAL A 37 10.47 -39.27 15.96
N ALA A 38 9.52 -38.81 15.14
CA ALA A 38 8.95 -37.47 15.20
C ALA A 38 7.61 -37.53 15.95
N SER A 39 7.38 -36.62 16.88
CA SER A 39 6.13 -36.49 17.64
C SER A 39 5.11 -35.65 16.88
N GLU A 40 3.89 -36.16 16.71
CA GLU A 40 2.83 -35.51 15.95
C GLU A 40 2.27 -34.26 16.63
N GLY A 41 1.94 -33.25 15.82
CA GLY A 41 1.11 -32.10 16.17
C GLY A 41 0.19 -31.78 14.98
N PRO A 42 -1.05 -31.30 15.20
CA PRO A 42 -2.07 -31.27 14.15
C PRO A 42 -1.88 -30.08 13.18
N GLU A 43 -1.09 -30.27 12.13
CA GLU A 43 -1.22 -29.45 10.92
C GLU A 43 -2.58 -29.73 10.25
N ALA A 44 -3.41 -28.70 10.15
CA ALA A 44 -4.66 -28.80 9.40
C ALA A 44 -4.36 -28.86 7.90
N GLU A 45 -4.45 -30.06 7.30
CA GLU A 45 -4.13 -30.30 5.90
C GLU A 45 -4.75 -29.26 4.96
N ARG A 46 -3.90 -28.54 4.23
CA ARG A 46 -4.33 -27.69 3.11
C ARG A 46 -4.88 -28.60 2.01
N LYS A 47 -6.21 -28.76 1.95
CA LYS A 47 -6.87 -29.40 0.80
C LYS A 47 -6.65 -28.56 -0.46
N PHE A 48 -5.59 -28.92 -1.17
CA PHE A 48 -5.18 -28.37 -2.46
C PHE A 48 -6.34 -28.52 -3.45
N ASN A 49 -6.67 -27.46 -4.19
CA ASN A 49 -7.74 -27.50 -5.19
C ASN A 49 -7.25 -28.36 -6.39
N PRO A 50 -7.84 -29.53 -6.68
CA PRO A 50 -7.29 -30.42 -7.70
C PRO A 50 -7.31 -29.81 -9.11
N GLY A 51 -8.27 -28.92 -9.41
CA GLY A 51 -8.36 -28.25 -10.71
C GLY A 51 -7.17 -27.32 -10.98
N GLU A 52 -6.79 -26.50 -10.01
CA GLU A 52 -5.64 -25.59 -10.11
C GLU A 52 -4.32 -26.38 -10.28
N ALA A 53 -4.18 -27.50 -9.57
CA ALA A 53 -3.05 -28.43 -9.75
C ALA A 53 -2.96 -28.95 -11.20
N GLN A 54 -4.10 -29.27 -11.79
CA GLN A 54 -4.22 -29.88 -13.11
C GLN A 54 -3.95 -28.88 -14.23
N GLU A 55 -4.34 -27.61 -14.07
CA GLU A 55 -3.94 -26.51 -14.97
C GLU A 55 -2.44 -26.23 -14.92
N HIS A 56 -1.84 -26.16 -13.73
CA HIS A 56 -0.39 -25.96 -13.58
C HIS A 56 0.43 -27.11 -14.21
N LEU A 57 -0.02 -28.36 -14.04
CA LEU A 57 0.61 -29.52 -14.69
C LEU A 57 0.40 -29.53 -16.21
N ALA A 58 -0.77 -29.12 -16.71
CA ALA A 58 -1.04 -29.02 -18.15
C ALA A 58 -0.14 -27.98 -18.84
N VAL A 59 0.09 -26.82 -18.21
CA VAL A 59 1.01 -25.79 -18.73
C VAL A 59 2.45 -26.29 -18.78
N LEU A 60 2.90 -27.01 -17.75
CA LEU A 60 4.23 -27.62 -17.73
C LEU A 60 4.39 -28.76 -18.75
N ALA A 61 3.35 -29.55 -18.98
CA ALA A 61 3.34 -30.58 -20.03
C ALA A 61 3.47 -29.95 -21.43
N ALA A 62 2.62 -28.96 -21.74
CA ALA A 62 2.63 -28.26 -23.02
C ALA A 62 3.98 -27.57 -23.31
N ALA A 63 4.60 -26.96 -22.29
CA ALA A 63 5.93 -26.36 -22.43
C ALA A 63 7.02 -27.39 -22.80
N ASN A 64 6.95 -28.60 -22.23
CA ASN A 64 7.89 -29.68 -22.52
C ASN A 64 7.68 -30.30 -23.91
N GLU A 65 6.43 -30.42 -24.39
CA GLU A 65 6.13 -30.91 -25.75
C GLU A 65 6.56 -29.92 -26.86
N LEU A 66 6.57 -28.62 -26.57
CA LEU A 66 6.95 -27.58 -27.53
C LEU A 66 8.47 -27.47 -27.75
N ALA A 67 9.30 -27.86 -26.77
CA ALA A 67 10.76 -27.73 -26.87
C ALA A 67 11.40 -28.57 -28.01
N PRO A 68 11.04 -29.86 -28.22
CA PRO A 68 11.48 -30.63 -29.39
C PRO A 68 11.05 -30.01 -30.73
N ALA A 69 9.83 -29.47 -30.82
CA ALA A 69 9.32 -28.84 -32.04
C ALA A 69 10.13 -27.58 -32.41
N LEU A 70 10.50 -26.76 -31.41
CA LEU A 70 11.40 -25.62 -31.58
C LEU A 70 12.82 -26.02 -32.02
N ALA A 71 13.34 -27.14 -31.52
CA ALA A 71 14.64 -27.68 -31.91
C ALA A 71 14.65 -28.23 -33.35
N ALA A 72 13.51 -28.76 -33.83
CA ALA A 72 13.32 -29.18 -35.21
C ALA A 72 13.15 -27.99 -36.17
N ALA A 73 12.24 -27.05 -35.86
CA ALA A 73 11.92 -25.89 -36.70
C ALA A 73 13.13 -24.98 -36.99
N ARG A 74 14.16 -25.01 -36.14
CA ARG A 74 15.45 -24.32 -36.36
C ARG A 74 16.30 -24.87 -37.52
N ARG A 75 15.95 -26.02 -38.12
CA ARG A 75 16.79 -26.72 -39.11
C ARG A 75 16.32 -26.61 -40.55
N GLU A 76 15.15 -26.03 -40.82
CA GLU A 76 14.56 -25.95 -42.16
C GLU A 76 14.54 -24.52 -42.73
N PRO A 77 15.07 -24.29 -43.96
CA PRO A 77 14.97 -22.99 -44.64
C PRO A 77 13.52 -22.68 -45.06
N GLY A 78 12.78 -21.97 -44.21
CA GLY A 78 11.41 -21.50 -44.50
C GLY A 78 10.50 -21.33 -43.27
N SER A 79 10.91 -21.81 -42.10
CA SER A 79 10.05 -21.95 -40.92
C SER A 79 9.65 -20.66 -40.18
N VAL A 80 9.86 -19.46 -40.74
CA VAL A 80 9.70 -18.17 -40.03
C VAL A 80 8.29 -17.97 -39.46
N ASP A 81 7.23 -18.29 -40.21
CA ASP A 81 5.84 -18.19 -39.70
C ASP A 81 5.46 -19.33 -38.75
N VAL A 82 6.15 -20.48 -38.81
CA VAL A 82 5.97 -21.57 -37.84
C VAL A 82 6.60 -21.17 -36.51
N LEU A 83 7.83 -20.64 -36.53
CA LEU A 83 8.51 -20.07 -35.37
C LEU A 83 7.71 -18.89 -34.77
N ARG A 84 7.14 -18.01 -35.60
CA ARG A 84 6.26 -16.92 -35.16
C ARG A 84 5.01 -17.43 -34.43
N LYS A 85 4.35 -18.48 -34.96
CA LYS A 85 3.16 -19.09 -34.31
C LYS A 85 3.52 -19.82 -33.01
N LEU A 86 4.65 -20.53 -32.97
CA LEU A 86 5.16 -21.18 -31.75
C LEU A 86 5.55 -20.15 -30.67
N LEU A 87 6.18 -19.04 -31.07
CA LEU A 87 6.49 -17.92 -30.16
C LEU A 87 5.23 -17.22 -29.65
N LEU A 88 4.19 -17.06 -30.46
CA LEU A 88 2.90 -16.54 -30.01
C LEU A 88 2.22 -17.48 -29.00
N ALA A 89 2.23 -18.80 -29.25
CA ALA A 89 1.69 -19.79 -28.31
C ALA A 89 2.45 -19.78 -26.97
N LEU A 90 3.78 -19.69 -27.01
CA LEU A 90 4.64 -19.53 -25.82
C LEU A 90 4.47 -18.17 -25.12
N ASN A 91 4.17 -17.10 -25.85
CA ASN A 91 3.87 -15.80 -25.26
C ASN A 91 2.52 -15.84 -24.53
N VAL A 92 1.50 -16.54 -25.06
CA VAL A 92 0.19 -16.73 -24.40
C VAL A 92 0.29 -17.62 -23.16
N THR A 93 0.98 -18.77 -23.22
CA THR A 93 1.19 -19.60 -22.02
C THR A 93 2.14 -18.95 -21.02
N GLY A 94 3.13 -18.17 -21.48
CA GLY A 94 3.98 -17.34 -20.66
C GLY A 94 3.21 -16.21 -19.96
N GLU A 95 2.28 -15.54 -20.64
CA GLU A 95 1.42 -14.50 -20.05
C GLU A 95 0.40 -15.08 -19.07
N ALA A 96 -0.14 -16.28 -19.33
CA ALA A 96 -0.96 -17.00 -18.35
C ALA A 96 -0.15 -17.42 -17.11
N ALA A 97 1.06 -17.97 -17.29
CA ALA A 97 1.92 -18.40 -16.19
C ALA A 97 2.44 -17.20 -15.37
N VAL A 98 2.92 -16.15 -16.01
CA VAL A 98 3.35 -14.90 -15.35
C VAL A 98 2.15 -14.18 -14.72
N GLY A 99 0.97 -14.24 -15.35
CA GLY A 99 -0.28 -13.73 -14.78
C GLY A 99 -0.65 -14.45 -13.48
N SER A 100 -0.67 -15.78 -13.48
CA SER A 100 -0.93 -16.58 -12.27
C SER A 100 0.17 -16.46 -11.22
N ILE A 101 1.44 -16.34 -11.60
CA ILE A 101 2.54 -16.07 -10.66
C ILE A 101 2.40 -14.68 -10.07
N ALA A 102 2.13 -13.63 -10.86
CA ALA A 102 1.92 -12.27 -10.35
C ALA A 102 0.64 -12.15 -9.48
N LEU A 103 -0.43 -12.88 -9.82
CA LEU A 103 -1.62 -13.02 -8.97
C LEU A 103 -1.30 -13.75 -7.66
N THR A 104 -0.46 -14.78 -7.68
CA THR A 104 -0.11 -15.56 -6.48
C THR A 104 0.90 -14.83 -5.60
N GLU A 105 1.98 -14.31 -6.17
CA GLU A 105 2.92 -13.40 -5.52
C GLU A 105 2.22 -12.13 -5.00
N GLY A 106 1.19 -11.65 -5.70
CA GLY A 106 0.35 -10.54 -5.28
C GLY A 106 -0.59 -10.91 -4.14
N ARG A 107 -1.21 -12.10 -4.16
CA ARG A 107 -1.98 -12.65 -3.03
C ARG A 107 -1.11 -12.90 -1.79
N ILE A 108 0.15 -13.29 -1.98
CA ILE A 108 1.15 -13.47 -0.91
C ILE A 108 1.61 -12.12 -0.36
N ALA A 109 1.94 -11.15 -1.23
CA ALA A 109 2.35 -9.80 -0.81
C ALA A 109 1.19 -8.97 -0.21
N ARG A 110 -0.07 -9.29 -0.54
CA ARG A 110 -1.26 -8.69 0.10
C ARG A 110 -1.44 -9.10 1.57
N ALA A 111 -0.66 -10.04 2.11
CA ALA A 111 -0.79 -10.50 3.49
C ALA A 111 -0.11 -9.59 4.54
N THR A 112 0.89 -8.79 4.13
CA THR A 112 1.64 -7.92 5.04
C THR A 112 0.99 -6.55 5.21
N SER A 113 1.47 -5.81 6.21
CA SER A 113 1.24 -4.37 6.37
C SER A 113 1.54 -3.61 5.06
N THR A 114 0.73 -2.62 4.71
CA THR A 114 0.83 -1.84 3.46
C THR A 114 0.26 -0.42 3.60
N ARG A 115 1.06 0.59 3.24
CA ARG A 115 0.66 2.01 3.22
C ARG A 115 -0.11 2.40 1.95
N SER A 116 0.49 2.12 0.78
CA SER A 116 -0.02 2.54 -0.54
C SER A 116 -1.41 1.98 -0.92
N GLY A 117 -1.82 0.88 -0.29
CA GLY A 117 -3.09 0.21 -0.58
C GLY A 117 -4.34 1.07 -0.36
N PHE A 118 -4.22 2.11 0.48
CA PHE A 118 -5.31 3.00 0.92
C PHE A 118 -5.52 4.20 -0.01
N VAL A 119 -4.46 4.65 -0.70
CA VAL A 119 -4.53 5.71 -1.71
C VAL A 119 -5.12 5.17 -3.02
N ARG A 120 -6.00 4.15 -2.93
CA ARG A 120 -6.83 3.62 -4.02
C ARG A 120 -8.29 3.88 -3.69
N THR A 121 -9.04 4.33 -4.68
CA THR A 121 -10.49 4.44 -4.65
C THR A 121 -11.11 3.05 -4.80
N LEU A 122 -12.43 2.96 -4.63
CA LEU A 122 -13.16 1.75 -5.05
C LEU A 122 -12.93 1.45 -6.54
N GLU A 123 -12.87 2.44 -7.42
CA GLU A 123 -12.65 2.19 -8.86
C GLU A 123 -11.28 1.57 -9.13
N GLU A 124 -10.23 2.10 -8.51
CA GLU A 124 -8.86 1.58 -8.60
C GLU A 124 -8.71 0.17 -7.99
N CYS A 125 -9.76 -0.34 -7.33
CA CYS A 125 -9.84 -1.70 -6.79
C CYS A 125 -10.82 -2.63 -7.55
N ILE A 126 -12.01 -2.16 -7.98
CA ILE A 126 -13.10 -2.99 -8.53
C ILE A 126 -13.71 -2.47 -9.86
N GLY A 127 -13.10 -1.45 -10.46
CA GLY A 127 -13.56 -0.87 -11.73
C GLY A 127 -14.67 0.17 -11.57
N PRO A 128 -15.09 0.80 -12.69
CA PRO A 128 -16.03 1.91 -12.68
C PRO A 128 -17.38 1.53 -12.06
N ARG A 129 -18.09 2.54 -11.54
CA ARG A 129 -19.45 2.36 -11.03
C ARG A 129 -20.34 1.79 -12.14
N PRO A 130 -20.96 0.61 -11.93
CA PRO A 130 -21.91 0.06 -12.89
C PRO A 130 -23.13 0.98 -13.07
N GLU A 131 -23.79 0.89 -14.23
CA GLU A 131 -25.09 1.53 -14.46
C GLU A 131 -26.26 0.79 -13.74
N SER A 132 -26.03 -0.44 -13.28
CA SER A 132 -26.99 -1.27 -12.53
C SER A 132 -27.06 -0.91 -11.05
N ASP A 133 -28.21 -1.15 -10.43
CA ASP A 133 -28.43 -0.96 -9.00
C ASP A 133 -27.84 -2.14 -8.19
N TRP A 134 -27.48 -1.92 -6.92
CA TRP A 134 -27.16 -3.02 -5.99
C TRP A 134 -28.34 -3.98 -5.81
N ARG A 135 -29.57 -3.49 -6.02
CA ARG A 135 -30.80 -4.30 -6.01
C ARG A 135 -30.83 -5.35 -7.13
N ASP A 136 -30.19 -5.10 -8.27
CA ASP A 136 -30.05 -6.09 -9.36
C ASP A 136 -29.07 -7.21 -8.97
N GLU A 137 -28.00 -6.86 -8.26
CA GLU A 137 -27.00 -7.79 -7.74
C GLU A 137 -27.50 -8.61 -6.53
N TRP A 138 -28.53 -8.12 -5.84
CA TRP A 138 -28.92 -8.52 -4.48
C TRP A 138 -29.22 -10.02 -4.33
N LEU A 139 -29.92 -10.64 -5.28
CA LEU A 139 -30.16 -12.08 -5.25
C LEU A 139 -28.85 -12.87 -5.34
N ALA A 140 -27.99 -12.54 -6.30
CA ALA A 140 -26.73 -13.24 -6.54
C ALA A 140 -25.73 -13.04 -5.38
N LEU A 141 -25.73 -11.87 -4.73
CA LEU A 141 -24.97 -11.61 -3.50
C LEU A 141 -25.46 -12.50 -2.34
N ASN A 142 -26.77 -12.70 -2.21
CA ASN A 142 -27.32 -13.61 -1.19
C ASN A 142 -27.00 -15.08 -1.49
N VAL A 143 -27.00 -15.52 -2.76
CA VAL A 143 -26.53 -16.88 -3.13
C VAL A 143 -25.06 -17.06 -2.75
N ALA A 144 -24.19 -16.12 -3.12
CA ALA A 144 -22.77 -16.15 -2.78
C ALA A 144 -22.54 -16.13 -1.25
N THR A 145 -23.37 -15.40 -0.50
CA THR A 145 -23.33 -15.38 0.98
C THR A 145 -23.71 -16.74 1.57
N VAL A 146 -24.78 -17.36 1.07
CA VAL A 146 -25.18 -18.71 1.49
C VAL A 146 -24.10 -19.76 1.19
N GLN A 147 -23.47 -19.70 0.01
CA GLN A 147 -22.35 -20.57 -0.36
C GLN A 147 -21.07 -20.29 0.43
N HIS A 148 -20.89 -19.07 0.95
CA HIS A 148 -19.76 -18.75 1.82
C HIS A 148 -19.89 -19.40 3.20
N THR A 149 -21.08 -19.36 3.80
CA THR A 149 -21.38 -19.99 5.10
C THR A 149 -21.50 -21.51 4.99
N ASP A 150 -21.96 -22.03 3.85
CA ASP A 150 -22.30 -23.45 3.64
C ASP A 150 -21.78 -23.94 2.27
N PRO A 151 -20.47 -24.22 2.14
CA PRO A 151 -19.82 -24.49 0.85
C PRO A 151 -20.19 -25.84 0.20
N GLN A 152 -20.99 -26.68 0.87
CA GLN A 152 -21.42 -27.98 0.33
C GLN A 152 -22.74 -27.89 -0.46
N LEU A 153 -23.47 -26.77 -0.38
CA LEU A 153 -24.70 -26.57 -1.14
C LEU A 153 -24.43 -26.41 -2.64
N SER A 154 -25.22 -27.11 -3.46
CA SER A 154 -25.26 -26.82 -4.89
C SER A 154 -25.77 -25.41 -5.15
N ALA A 155 -25.42 -24.82 -6.31
CA ALA A 155 -25.87 -23.48 -6.68
C ALA A 155 -27.40 -23.35 -6.64
N ASN A 156 -28.13 -24.37 -7.10
CA ASN A 156 -29.59 -24.40 -7.09
C ASN A 156 -30.17 -24.42 -5.67
N GLU A 157 -29.55 -25.14 -4.73
CA GLU A 157 -30.01 -25.19 -3.34
C GLU A 157 -29.67 -23.90 -2.58
N ALA A 158 -28.48 -23.33 -2.83
CA ALA A 158 -28.08 -22.04 -2.29
C ALA A 158 -28.99 -20.91 -2.82
N GLU A 159 -29.35 -20.94 -4.11
CA GLU A 159 -30.34 -20.03 -4.69
C GLU A 159 -31.73 -20.25 -4.11
N LEU A 160 -32.18 -21.51 -3.95
CA LEU A 160 -33.47 -21.80 -3.31
C LEU A 160 -33.51 -21.33 -1.84
N LYS A 161 -32.39 -21.44 -1.11
CA LYS A 161 -32.20 -20.99 0.28
C LYS A 161 -32.17 -19.45 0.36
N ALA A 162 -31.50 -18.77 -0.58
CA ALA A 162 -31.52 -17.31 -0.74
C ALA A 162 -32.93 -16.79 -1.12
N ARG A 163 -33.57 -17.36 -2.15
CA ARG A 163 -34.94 -17.03 -2.56
C ARG A 163 -35.94 -17.27 -1.41
N LYS A 164 -35.79 -18.31 -0.59
CA LYS A 164 -36.60 -18.54 0.62
C LYS A 164 -36.32 -17.56 1.77
N PHE A 165 -35.11 -16.98 1.83
CA PHE A 165 -34.76 -15.93 2.79
C PHE A 165 -35.33 -14.56 2.37
N LEU A 166 -35.37 -14.29 1.06
CA LEU A 166 -35.96 -13.09 0.45
C LEU A 166 -37.50 -13.15 0.41
N VAL A 167 -38.08 -14.30 0.05
CA VAL A 167 -39.53 -14.48 -0.13
C VAL A 167 -40.12 -15.17 1.09
N GLY A 168 -40.66 -14.35 2.01
CA GLY A 168 -41.49 -14.76 3.15
C GLY A 168 -42.88 -15.33 2.78
N LYS A 169 -42.91 -16.16 1.72
CA LYS A 169 -44.05 -16.67 0.95
C LYS A 169 -44.83 -15.62 0.14
N ASN A 170 -45.13 -16.00 -1.11
CA ASN A 170 -46.03 -15.35 -2.07
C ASN A 170 -45.55 -14.05 -2.75
N LEU A 171 -44.30 -13.99 -3.23
CA LEU A 171 -43.87 -13.02 -4.25
C LEU A 171 -43.49 -13.72 -5.58
N GLU A 172 -44.50 -13.93 -6.44
CA GLU A 172 -44.33 -14.11 -7.89
C GLU A 172 -45.09 -13.03 -8.70
N LYS A 173 -45.74 -12.06 -8.02
CA LYS A 173 -46.69 -11.11 -8.64
C LYS A 173 -46.75 -9.73 -7.96
N THR A 174 -45.66 -9.27 -7.34
CA THR A 174 -45.73 -8.06 -6.51
C THR A 174 -44.66 -7.02 -6.78
N ASP A 175 -44.99 -5.81 -6.32
CA ASP A 175 -44.60 -4.50 -6.84
C ASP A 175 -43.52 -3.87 -5.93
N PRO A 176 -42.62 -3.00 -6.43
CA PRO A 176 -41.60 -2.33 -5.61
C PRO A 176 -42.15 -1.62 -4.36
N SER A 177 -43.42 -1.21 -4.35
CA SER A 177 -44.13 -0.63 -3.19
C SER A 177 -44.41 -1.60 -2.03
N GLU A 178 -44.00 -2.87 -2.09
CA GLU A 178 -44.22 -3.84 -1.02
C GLU A 178 -43.25 -3.73 0.18
N PHE A 179 -42.17 -2.95 0.11
CA PHE A 179 -41.26 -2.77 1.26
C PHE A 179 -41.97 -2.15 2.48
N ASP A 180 -42.84 -1.16 2.25
CA ASP A 180 -43.71 -0.56 3.28
C ASP A 180 -44.69 -1.59 3.88
N ARG A 181 -45.15 -2.56 3.07
CA ARG A 181 -46.04 -3.63 3.54
C ARG A 181 -45.30 -4.66 4.38
N LEU A 182 -44.06 -4.98 3.99
CA LEU A 182 -43.16 -5.86 4.76
C LEU A 182 -43.00 -5.32 6.19
N ILE A 183 -42.76 -4.00 6.31
CA ILE A 183 -42.62 -3.23 7.57
C ILE A 183 -43.89 -3.23 8.45
N SER A 184 -45.06 -3.54 7.88
CA SER A 184 -46.37 -3.58 8.57
C SER A 184 -47.00 -4.98 8.74
N SER A 185 -46.43 -6.04 8.16
CA SER A 185 -47.05 -7.39 8.15
C SER A 185 -46.58 -8.28 9.31
N ASN A 186 -47.47 -8.49 10.29
CA ASN A 186 -47.09 -8.89 11.66
C ASN A 186 -46.85 -10.41 11.89
N LYS A 187 -46.36 -11.19 10.91
CA LYS A 187 -46.13 -12.66 11.07
C LYS A 187 -44.98 -13.27 10.22
N PRO A 188 -43.74 -13.27 10.74
CA PRO A 188 -42.82 -14.41 10.55
C PRO A 188 -42.67 -15.26 11.83
N ALA A 189 -42.07 -16.45 11.70
CA ALA A 189 -41.60 -17.25 12.84
C ALA A 189 -40.50 -16.50 13.62
N ASP A 190 -40.40 -16.74 14.92
CA ASP A 190 -39.87 -15.75 15.87
C ASP A 190 -38.38 -15.40 15.65
N LEU A 191 -37.56 -16.34 15.18
CA LEU A 191 -36.16 -16.07 14.81
C LEU A 191 -36.04 -15.08 13.63
N MET A 192 -36.90 -15.20 12.63
CA MET A 192 -36.95 -14.28 11.49
C MET A 192 -37.60 -12.94 11.88
N ARG A 193 -38.62 -12.96 12.74
CA ARG A 193 -39.24 -11.73 13.26
C ARG A 193 -38.23 -10.89 14.07
N ASN A 194 -37.47 -11.52 14.96
CA ASN A 194 -36.43 -10.86 15.73
C ASN A 194 -35.26 -10.33 14.87
N LYS A 195 -34.99 -10.94 13.71
CA LYS A 195 -34.05 -10.38 12.72
C LYS A 195 -34.67 -9.17 12.00
N PHE A 196 -35.93 -9.27 11.60
CA PHE A 196 -36.65 -8.21 10.87
C PHE A 196 -36.81 -6.93 11.69
N GLU A 197 -37.37 -7.01 12.91
CA GLU A 197 -37.56 -5.83 13.77
C GLU A 197 -36.22 -5.11 14.05
N ARG A 198 -35.12 -5.85 14.24
CA ARG A 198 -33.79 -5.26 14.43
C ARG A 198 -33.25 -4.52 13.20
N LEU A 199 -33.61 -4.95 11.99
CA LEU A 199 -33.27 -4.22 10.75
C LEU A 199 -34.15 -2.98 10.58
N LYS A 200 -35.44 -3.11 10.88
CA LYS A 200 -36.41 -2.00 10.87
C LYS A 200 -36.05 -0.90 11.87
N SER A 201 -35.83 -1.22 13.14
CA SER A 201 -35.44 -0.22 14.16
C SER A 201 -34.10 0.45 13.82
N LYS A 202 -33.17 -0.25 13.16
CA LYS A 202 -31.94 0.34 12.66
C LYS A 202 -32.23 1.34 11.53
N TYR A 203 -33.04 0.97 10.54
CA TYR A 203 -33.47 1.87 9.46
C TYR A 203 -34.16 3.13 10.01
N GLU A 204 -35.14 2.96 10.90
CA GLU A 204 -35.89 4.05 11.53
C GLU A 204 -34.98 5.00 12.32
N TRP A 205 -34.03 4.48 13.09
CA TRP A 205 -33.02 5.28 13.80
C TRP A 205 -32.12 6.05 12.82
N GLN A 206 -31.69 5.44 11.71
CA GLN A 206 -30.79 6.09 10.75
C GLN A 206 -31.47 7.24 10.00
N VAL A 207 -32.73 7.07 9.60
CA VAL A 207 -33.52 8.17 9.01
C VAL A 207 -33.75 9.30 10.03
N GLN A 208 -34.00 8.98 11.30
CA GLN A 208 -34.08 9.98 12.38
C GLN A 208 -32.73 10.70 12.63
N ALA A 209 -31.60 10.00 12.45
CA ALA A 209 -30.25 10.56 12.47
C ALA A 209 -29.85 11.29 11.18
N GLY A 210 -30.80 11.55 10.27
CA GLY A 210 -30.59 12.36 9.06
C GLY A 210 -30.02 11.62 7.84
N TRP A 211 -29.87 10.29 7.89
CA TRP A 211 -29.52 9.51 6.71
C TRP A 211 -30.68 9.58 5.69
N THR A 212 -30.37 9.61 4.39
CA THR A 212 -31.43 9.50 3.37
C THR A 212 -32.05 8.09 3.42
N PRO A 213 -33.33 7.92 3.04
CA PRO A 213 -33.97 6.60 3.00
C PRO A 213 -33.16 5.56 2.21
N GLU A 214 -32.59 5.97 1.07
CA GLU A 214 -31.84 5.11 0.16
C GLU A 214 -30.49 4.68 0.77
N ALA A 215 -29.80 5.61 1.45
CA ALA A 215 -28.56 5.31 2.16
C ALA A 215 -28.82 4.41 3.39
N ALA A 216 -29.91 4.66 4.13
CA ALA A 216 -30.32 3.83 5.24
C ALA A 216 -30.70 2.41 4.76
N GLU A 217 -31.48 2.27 3.69
CA GLU A 217 -31.82 0.97 3.07
C GLU A 217 -30.56 0.22 2.63
N ALA A 218 -29.72 0.83 1.78
CA ALA A 218 -28.52 0.20 1.24
C ALA A 218 -27.60 -0.32 2.36
N HIS A 219 -27.32 0.49 3.39
CA HIS A 219 -26.50 0.04 4.52
C HIS A 219 -27.22 -0.92 5.49
N VAL A 220 -28.54 -0.85 5.69
CA VAL A 220 -29.27 -1.86 6.49
C VAL A 220 -29.23 -3.23 5.81
N VAL A 221 -29.24 -3.26 4.47
CA VAL A 221 -29.33 -4.48 3.66
C VAL A 221 -27.95 -5.07 3.32
N LEU A 222 -26.95 -4.24 3.01
CA LEU A 222 -25.60 -4.66 2.60
C LEU A 222 -24.60 -4.85 3.77
N SER A 223 -24.93 -4.37 4.98
CA SER A 223 -24.10 -4.50 6.19
C SER A 223 -24.06 -5.93 6.76
N GLY A 224 -22.92 -6.30 7.35
CA GLY A 224 -22.78 -7.56 8.10
C GLY A 224 -22.28 -8.73 7.27
N VAL A 225 -23.11 -9.78 7.11
CA VAL A 225 -22.69 -11.08 6.53
C VAL A 225 -22.48 -10.98 5.02
N THR A 226 -23.37 -10.28 4.32
CA THR A 226 -23.20 -9.89 2.90
C THR A 226 -21.93 -9.07 2.70
N GLY A 227 -21.60 -8.19 3.64
CA GLY A 227 -20.35 -7.43 3.69
C GLY A 227 -19.07 -8.28 3.71
N GLN A 228 -19.09 -9.53 4.19
CA GLN A 228 -17.95 -10.45 4.09
C GLN A 228 -17.68 -10.88 2.63
N VAL A 229 -18.74 -11.07 1.83
CA VAL A 229 -18.62 -11.40 0.41
C VAL A 229 -18.13 -10.18 -0.38
N LEU A 230 -18.67 -8.99 -0.09
CA LEU A 230 -18.19 -7.73 -0.71
C LEU A 230 -16.71 -7.50 -0.40
N ALA A 231 -16.27 -7.72 0.85
CA ALA A 231 -14.87 -7.65 1.25
C ALA A 231 -13.97 -8.60 0.44
N ARG A 232 -14.44 -9.84 0.19
CA ARG A 232 -13.69 -10.85 -0.57
C ARG A 232 -13.54 -10.46 -2.04
N GLU A 233 -14.60 -10.00 -2.70
CA GLU A 233 -14.53 -9.57 -4.11
C GLU A 233 -13.65 -8.30 -4.25
N LEU A 234 -13.76 -7.36 -3.30
CA LEU A 234 -12.88 -6.18 -3.20
C LEU A 234 -11.39 -6.55 -2.96
N GLN A 235 -11.10 -7.55 -2.12
CA GLN A 235 -9.74 -8.10 -1.95
C GLN A 235 -9.21 -8.80 -3.21
N ALA A 236 -10.08 -9.45 -3.98
CA ALA A 236 -9.71 -10.09 -5.23
C ALA A 236 -9.36 -9.06 -6.32
N GLY A 237 -10.04 -7.90 -6.31
CA GLY A 237 -10.05 -6.92 -7.39
C GLY A 237 -11.13 -7.23 -8.42
N SER A 238 -12.28 -7.73 -7.95
CA SER A 238 -13.38 -8.26 -8.75
C SER A 238 -14.50 -7.24 -8.86
N SER A 239 -14.94 -6.92 -10.08
CA SER A 239 -16.12 -6.08 -10.32
C SER A 239 -17.45 -6.78 -10.04
N ARG A 240 -17.42 -8.03 -9.57
CA ARG A 240 -18.60 -8.76 -9.11
C ARG A 240 -19.10 -8.14 -7.81
N PHE A 241 -20.38 -7.76 -7.80
CA PHE A 241 -21.00 -7.03 -6.69
C PHE A 241 -20.42 -5.61 -6.50
N ALA A 242 -20.02 -4.97 -7.61
CA ALA A 242 -19.49 -3.61 -7.59
C ALA A 242 -20.56 -2.58 -7.22
N ALA A 243 -21.79 -2.69 -7.73
CA ALA A 243 -22.84 -1.72 -7.40
C ALA A 243 -23.18 -1.75 -5.90
N SER A 244 -23.21 -2.95 -5.31
CA SER A 244 -23.32 -3.20 -3.87
C SER A 244 -22.16 -2.61 -3.07
N SER A 245 -20.93 -2.78 -3.57
CA SER A 245 -19.72 -2.24 -2.91
C SER A 245 -19.69 -0.71 -2.91
N TYR A 246 -20.12 -0.08 -4.02
CA TYR A 246 -20.34 1.37 -4.10
C TYR A 246 -21.47 1.81 -3.17
N ALA A 247 -22.66 1.20 -3.24
CA ALA A 247 -23.83 1.62 -2.47
C ALA A 247 -23.63 1.54 -0.94
N LEU A 248 -22.99 0.48 -0.44
CA LEU A 248 -22.63 0.37 0.98
C LEU A 248 -21.64 1.46 1.40
N THR A 249 -20.64 1.75 0.56
CA THR A 249 -19.59 2.72 0.90
C THR A 249 -20.11 4.16 0.80
N ASP A 250 -20.88 4.49 -0.24
CA ASP A 250 -21.59 5.76 -0.41
C ASP A 250 -22.47 6.08 0.79
N ALA A 251 -23.26 5.11 1.28
CA ALA A 251 -24.12 5.28 2.45
C ALA A 251 -23.33 5.62 3.72
N LEU A 252 -22.21 4.92 3.96
CA LEU A 252 -21.33 5.19 5.10
C LEU A 252 -20.58 6.53 4.96
N VAL A 253 -20.18 6.91 3.75
CA VAL A 253 -19.51 8.19 3.45
C VAL A 253 -20.47 9.38 3.54
N ALA A 254 -21.72 9.22 3.10
CA ALA A 254 -22.77 10.22 3.28
C ALA A 254 -23.04 10.48 4.77
N ALA A 255 -23.10 9.42 5.58
CA ALA A 255 -23.22 9.52 7.02
C ALA A 255 -21.99 10.14 7.69
N ALA A 256 -20.77 9.82 7.25
CA ALA A 256 -19.54 10.49 7.71
C ALA A 256 -19.58 12.01 7.46
N ARG A 257 -20.09 12.45 6.31
CA ARG A 257 -20.30 13.87 5.98
C ARG A 257 -21.33 14.54 6.91
N LEU A 258 -22.43 13.86 7.23
CA LEU A 258 -23.44 14.35 8.19
C LEU A 258 -22.87 14.48 9.61
N GLN A 259 -21.98 13.57 10.02
CA GLN A 259 -21.31 13.58 11.32
C GLN A 259 -20.27 14.72 11.43
N GLY A 260 -19.71 15.17 10.28
CA GLY A 260 -18.83 16.32 10.18
C GLY A 260 -17.54 16.17 10.99
N ASN A 261 -17.16 17.23 11.72
CA ASN A 261 -15.98 17.23 12.59
C ASN A 261 -16.25 16.63 13.99
N THR A 262 -17.40 15.98 14.20
CA THR A 262 -17.72 15.31 15.47
C THR A 262 -16.84 14.06 15.62
N VAL A 263 -15.99 14.04 16.65
CA VAL A 263 -15.11 12.92 16.98
C VAL A 263 -15.81 12.01 18.01
N PRO A 264 -16.19 10.76 17.66
CA PRO A 264 -16.80 9.84 18.61
C PRO A 264 -15.83 9.38 19.70
N GLU A 265 -16.40 8.96 20.84
CA GLU A 265 -15.67 8.22 21.87
C GLU A 265 -15.07 6.91 21.29
N PRO A 266 -13.98 6.37 21.86
CA PRO A 266 -13.37 5.15 21.32
C PRO A 266 -14.29 3.93 21.40
N VAL A 267 -14.33 3.17 20.31
CA VAL A 267 -15.23 2.00 20.13
C VAL A 267 -14.45 0.72 19.93
N TYR A 268 -15.04 -0.42 20.31
CA TYR A 268 -14.32 -1.67 20.52
C TYR A 268 -14.85 -2.81 19.63
N ALA A 269 -13.94 -3.70 19.21
CA ALA A 269 -14.27 -4.95 18.51
C ALA A 269 -13.35 -6.12 18.94
N PRO A 270 -13.83 -7.37 18.89
CA PRO A 270 -13.01 -8.56 19.15
C PRO A 270 -12.10 -8.89 17.96
N LEU A 271 -10.82 -9.19 18.21
CA LEU A 271 -9.87 -9.49 17.14
C LEU A 271 -10.10 -10.86 16.48
N PHE A 272 -10.39 -11.90 17.29
CA PHE A 272 -10.54 -13.29 16.86
C PHE A 272 -11.82 -13.96 17.44
N GLY A 273 -12.13 -15.16 16.95
CA GLY A 273 -12.97 -16.15 17.66
C GLY A 273 -14.47 -16.11 17.40
N THR A 274 -14.97 -15.21 16.55
CA THR A 274 -16.38 -15.16 16.10
C THR A 274 -16.47 -14.75 14.64
N ASP A 275 -17.60 -14.99 13.95
CA ASP A 275 -17.82 -14.50 12.58
C ASP A 275 -17.89 -12.96 12.50
N LEU A 276 -18.20 -12.32 13.63
CA LEU A 276 -18.21 -10.87 13.81
C LEU A 276 -16.82 -10.28 14.10
N ALA A 277 -15.82 -11.12 14.43
CA ALA A 277 -14.47 -10.70 14.74
C ALA A 277 -13.71 -10.19 13.51
N LEU A 278 -12.74 -9.31 13.77
CA LEU A 278 -12.00 -8.60 12.74
C LEU A 278 -11.25 -9.53 11.78
N ALA A 279 -10.52 -10.52 12.32
CA ALA A 279 -9.77 -11.51 11.54
C ALA A 279 -10.64 -12.48 10.73
N SER A 280 -11.93 -12.60 11.06
CA SER A 280 -12.91 -13.40 10.31
C SER A 280 -13.43 -12.60 9.11
N LYS A 281 -13.59 -11.28 9.26
CA LYS A 281 -13.97 -10.35 8.20
C LYS A 281 -12.85 -10.05 7.21
N ASP A 282 -11.62 -9.83 7.70
CA ASP A 282 -10.44 -9.57 6.88
C ASP A 282 -9.21 -10.20 7.56
N ARG A 283 -8.63 -11.24 6.94
CA ARG A 283 -7.59 -12.05 7.59
C ARG A 283 -6.34 -11.27 7.96
N ARG A 284 -6.07 -10.13 7.32
CA ARG A 284 -4.91 -9.27 7.58
C ARG A 284 -4.88 -8.67 8.99
N TRP A 285 -6.02 -8.68 9.70
CA TRP A 285 -6.06 -8.40 11.14
C TRP A 285 -5.22 -9.38 11.98
N GLN A 286 -4.91 -10.58 11.49
CA GLN A 286 -3.98 -11.54 12.13
C GLN A 286 -2.54 -11.00 12.15
N ASP A 287 -2.19 -10.15 11.19
CA ASP A 287 -0.84 -9.69 10.91
C ASP A 287 -0.63 -8.19 11.22
N ILE A 288 -1.61 -7.50 11.82
CA ILE A 288 -1.57 -6.04 12.05
C ILE A 288 -0.42 -5.59 12.97
N GLU A 289 0.06 -6.46 13.89
CA GLU A 289 1.24 -6.17 14.72
C GLU A 289 2.57 -6.32 13.95
N LYS A 290 2.58 -6.98 12.78
CA LYS A 290 3.78 -7.15 11.95
C LYS A 290 4.02 -5.87 11.13
N PRO A 291 5.21 -5.25 11.22
CA PRO A 291 5.53 -4.11 10.37
C PRO A 291 5.67 -4.51 8.90
N ASP A 292 5.53 -3.54 8.01
CA ASP A 292 6.06 -3.62 6.65
C ASP A 292 7.60 -3.50 6.68
N GLU A 293 8.24 -3.61 5.51
CA GLU A 293 9.69 -3.39 5.35
C GLU A 293 10.16 -1.96 5.75
N TYR A 294 9.23 -1.07 6.13
CA TYR A 294 9.45 0.32 6.53
C TYR A 294 8.94 0.62 7.96
N GLY A 295 8.67 -0.41 8.78
CA GLY A 295 8.28 -0.25 10.19
C GLY A 295 6.81 0.14 10.44
N PHE A 296 6.01 0.41 9.41
CA PHE A 296 4.60 0.77 9.55
C PHE A 296 3.75 -0.47 9.81
N ARG A 297 2.76 -0.35 10.70
CA ARG A 297 1.89 -1.44 11.14
C ARG A 297 0.45 -1.08 10.82
N GLY A 298 -0.06 -1.53 9.67
CA GLY A 298 -1.40 -1.22 9.22
C GLY A 298 -1.71 -1.69 7.81
N PHE A 299 -2.98 -1.74 7.42
CA PHE A 299 -3.40 -2.17 6.09
C PHE A 299 -4.78 -1.61 5.72
N THR A 300 -5.08 -1.56 4.43
CA THR A 300 -6.39 -1.16 3.91
C THR A 300 -7.39 -2.29 4.06
N CYS A 301 -8.18 -2.28 5.14
CA CYS A 301 -9.24 -3.23 5.41
C CYS A 301 -10.31 -3.17 4.30
N ALA A 302 -10.60 -4.30 3.67
CA ALA A 302 -11.60 -4.38 2.60
C ALA A 302 -13.02 -4.62 3.16
N ALA A 303 -13.13 -5.10 4.39
CA ALA A 303 -14.41 -5.32 5.04
C ALA A 303 -14.92 -4.05 5.73
N GLU A 304 -16.24 -3.87 5.69
CA GLU A 304 -16.99 -3.08 6.67
C GLU A 304 -16.61 -3.57 8.09
N VAL A 305 -16.18 -2.70 8.99
CA VAL A 305 -15.89 -3.06 10.40
C VAL A 305 -16.99 -2.52 11.31
N ASN A 306 -17.42 -3.31 12.31
CA ASN A 306 -18.65 -3.06 13.08
C ASN A 306 -18.35 -2.95 14.58
N PRO A 307 -17.52 -1.99 15.02
CA PRO A 307 -17.21 -1.81 16.44
C PRO A 307 -18.42 -1.24 17.20
N GLN A 308 -18.40 -1.41 18.52
CA GLN A 308 -19.50 -1.04 19.42
C GLN A 308 -19.00 -0.11 20.53
N LYS A 309 -19.90 0.70 21.09
CA LYS A 309 -19.60 1.49 22.29
C LYS A 309 -19.29 0.52 23.45
N PRO A 310 -18.25 0.78 24.28
CA PRO A 310 -17.97 -0.07 25.43
C PRO A 310 -19.10 0.01 26.46
N SER A 311 -19.37 -1.10 27.13
CA SER A 311 -20.40 -1.20 28.18
C SER A 311 -20.00 -2.19 29.29
N SER A 312 -20.73 -2.15 30.41
CA SER A 312 -20.60 -3.07 31.54
C SER A 312 -20.85 -4.54 31.20
N GLU A 313 -21.51 -4.82 30.08
CA GLU A 313 -21.78 -6.19 29.63
C GLU A 313 -20.64 -6.71 28.75
N MET A 314 -19.99 -5.82 27.97
CA MET A 314 -18.81 -6.12 27.15
C MET A 314 -17.54 -6.22 28.00
N PHE A 315 -17.37 -5.29 28.94
CA PHE A 315 -16.25 -5.20 29.87
C PHE A 315 -16.80 -5.30 31.31
N PRO A 316 -16.95 -6.53 31.84
CA PRO A 316 -17.59 -6.79 33.11
C PRO A 316 -16.83 -6.24 34.32
N ALA A 317 -17.57 -5.91 35.37
CA ALA A 317 -17.08 -5.38 36.66
C ALA A 317 -16.10 -6.33 37.41
N ASP A 318 -16.04 -7.60 37.01
CA ASP A 318 -15.09 -8.60 37.51
C ASP A 318 -13.70 -8.52 36.86
N GLY A 319 -13.52 -7.66 35.84
CA GLY A 319 -12.26 -7.50 35.10
C GLY A 319 -11.91 -8.69 34.18
N ALA A 320 -12.84 -9.64 34.00
CA ALA A 320 -12.60 -10.86 33.23
C ALA A 320 -12.51 -10.63 31.72
N GLU A 321 -12.49 -11.73 30.96
CA GLU A 321 -12.41 -11.72 29.50
C GLU A 321 -13.56 -10.91 28.86
N MET A 322 -13.22 -10.16 27.81
CA MET A 322 -14.17 -9.39 26.98
C MET A 322 -15.35 -10.27 26.57
N ARG A 323 -16.57 -9.72 26.59
CA ARG A 323 -17.78 -10.45 26.18
C ARG A 323 -18.31 -9.93 24.84
N VAL A 324 -18.94 -10.82 24.08
CA VAL A 324 -19.52 -10.53 22.75
C VAL A 324 -21.00 -10.88 22.69
N LYS A 325 -21.76 -10.08 21.93
CA LYS A 325 -23.24 -10.06 21.88
C LYS A 325 -23.83 -11.10 20.90
N GLU A 326 -23.35 -12.34 20.97
CA GLU A 326 -23.76 -13.45 20.09
C GLU A 326 -24.86 -14.34 20.70
N LEU A 327 -26.14 -14.01 20.42
CA LEU A 327 -27.31 -14.69 21.02
C LEU A 327 -27.26 -14.69 22.56
N GLY A 328 -26.76 -13.59 23.13
CA GLY A 328 -26.41 -13.42 24.55
C GLY A 328 -25.02 -12.80 24.68
N TRP A 329 -24.64 -12.36 25.88
CA TRP A 329 -23.27 -11.91 26.16
C TRP A 329 -22.42 -13.10 26.60
N LYS A 330 -21.44 -13.51 25.78
CA LYS A 330 -20.55 -14.65 26.03
C LYS A 330 -19.11 -14.18 26.23
N PRO A 331 -18.38 -14.68 27.25
CA PRO A 331 -16.93 -14.46 27.36
C PRO A 331 -16.18 -14.94 26.12
N LEU A 332 -15.15 -14.19 25.73
CA LEU A 332 -14.34 -14.46 24.55
C LEU A 332 -12.88 -14.11 24.81
N LYS A 333 -12.03 -15.13 24.88
CA LYS A 333 -10.58 -14.98 25.07
C LYS A 333 -9.90 -14.46 23.81
N THR A 334 -9.92 -13.14 23.62
CA THR A 334 -9.33 -12.47 22.46
C THR A 334 -8.79 -11.08 22.84
N PRO A 335 -7.77 -10.55 22.15
CA PRO A 335 -7.43 -9.14 22.23
C PRO A 335 -8.61 -8.27 21.81
N ALA A 336 -8.84 -7.19 22.57
CA ALA A 336 -9.74 -6.13 22.14
C ALA A 336 -9.02 -5.20 21.15
N VAL A 337 -9.75 -4.62 20.21
CA VAL A 337 -9.26 -3.54 19.35
C VAL A 337 -10.05 -2.27 19.63
N ARG A 338 -9.36 -1.21 20.05
CA ARG A 338 -9.90 0.14 20.26
C ARG A 338 -9.69 0.96 19.00
N PHE A 339 -10.77 1.37 18.36
CA PHE A 339 -10.74 2.35 17.27
C PHE A 339 -10.77 3.75 17.86
N VAL A 340 -9.75 4.57 17.56
CA VAL A 340 -9.68 5.98 17.95
C VAL A 340 -10.02 6.84 16.75
N SER A 341 -10.92 7.80 16.95
CA SER A 341 -11.31 8.77 15.92
C SER A 341 -10.50 10.06 16.06
N ARG A 342 -10.25 10.74 14.93
CA ARG A 342 -9.73 12.12 14.89
C ARG A 342 -10.54 12.97 13.90
N THR A 343 -10.41 14.29 13.97
CA THR A 343 -11.03 15.22 13.00
C THR A 343 -10.50 14.95 11.59
N LYS A 344 -11.33 15.17 10.56
CA LYS A 344 -10.95 15.11 9.14
C LYS A 344 -9.76 16.04 8.86
N ASP A 345 -8.82 15.62 8.02
CA ASP A 345 -7.76 16.46 7.45
C ASP A 345 -7.59 16.24 5.94
N ASP A 346 -6.52 16.80 5.34
CA ASP A 346 -6.20 16.73 3.91
C ASP A 346 -5.90 15.30 3.40
N SER A 347 -5.70 14.32 4.29
CA SER A 347 -5.51 12.89 3.97
C SER A 347 -6.83 12.08 3.99
N GLY A 348 -7.88 12.56 4.66
CA GLY A 348 -9.21 11.94 4.59
C GLY A 348 -10.06 12.07 5.86
N PHE A 349 -11.05 11.16 5.96
CA PHE A 349 -11.93 11.02 7.13
C PHE A 349 -11.35 9.99 8.10
N HIS A 350 -11.29 10.36 9.38
CA HIS A 350 -10.70 9.53 10.44
C HIS A 350 -11.65 9.22 11.60
N ALA A 351 -12.95 9.37 11.38
CA ALA A 351 -13.97 9.13 12.41
C ALA A 351 -14.79 7.86 12.08
N VAL A 352 -15.11 7.08 13.11
CA VAL A 352 -16.07 5.98 12.97
C VAL A 352 -17.48 6.55 12.72
N VAL A 353 -18.24 5.91 11.83
CA VAL A 353 -19.58 6.36 11.42
C VAL A 353 -20.63 5.78 12.37
N GLN A 354 -21.44 6.61 13.03
CA GLN A 354 -22.49 6.09 13.92
C GLN A 354 -23.64 5.47 13.13
N SER A 355 -23.99 4.21 13.44
CA SER A 355 -24.96 3.39 12.69
C SER A 355 -26.18 2.96 13.51
N SER A 356 -26.11 3.10 14.83
CA SER A 356 -27.18 3.05 15.83
C SER A 356 -26.65 3.67 17.13
N GLU A 357 -27.48 3.72 18.17
CA GLU A 357 -27.06 4.16 19.51
C GLU A 357 -25.83 3.39 20.06
N GLU A 358 -25.82 2.05 19.96
CA GLU A 358 -24.72 1.20 20.45
C GLU A 358 -23.59 0.96 19.43
N ALA A 359 -23.86 1.04 18.12
CA ALA A 359 -22.99 0.45 17.11
C ALA A 359 -22.51 1.45 16.04
N PHE A 360 -21.23 1.33 15.70
CA PHE A 360 -20.53 2.19 14.76
C PHE A 360 -20.06 1.38 13.54
N ARG A 361 -19.49 2.08 12.56
CA ARG A 361 -18.98 1.52 11.31
C ARG A 361 -17.67 2.14 10.88
N VAL A 362 -16.88 1.31 10.21
CA VAL A 362 -15.74 1.71 9.39
C VAL A 362 -16.05 1.25 7.96
N PRO A 363 -15.96 2.12 6.93
CA PRO A 363 -16.26 1.73 5.55
C PRO A 363 -15.34 0.61 5.02
N PRO A 364 -15.79 -0.16 4.01
CA PRO A 364 -14.89 -0.90 3.13
C PRO A 364 -13.78 0.02 2.59
N ASN A 365 -12.61 -0.56 2.28
CA ASN A 365 -11.44 0.14 1.75
C ASN A 365 -10.84 1.23 2.69
N THR A 366 -10.98 1.04 4.01
CA THR A 366 -10.42 1.96 5.03
C THR A 366 -9.02 1.51 5.47
N LEU A 367 -8.07 2.43 5.58
CA LEU A 367 -6.79 2.17 6.25
C LEU A 367 -7.00 1.95 7.75
N CYS A 368 -6.44 0.88 8.30
CA CYS A 368 -6.36 0.62 9.73
C CYS A 368 -4.88 0.62 10.14
N LYS A 369 -4.46 1.56 11.00
CA LYS A 369 -3.07 1.73 11.47
C LYS A 369 -2.97 1.48 12.96
N LEU A 370 -2.12 0.55 13.38
CA LEU A 370 -1.83 0.25 14.78
C LEU A 370 -0.99 1.38 15.39
N LEU A 371 -1.56 2.08 16.36
CA LEU A 371 -0.94 3.20 17.07
C LEU A 371 -0.17 2.70 18.30
N ALA A 372 -0.83 1.87 19.12
CA ALA A 372 -0.28 1.35 20.37
C ALA A 372 -0.77 -0.07 20.65
N VAL A 373 -0.07 -0.76 21.55
CA VAL A 373 -0.44 -2.06 22.11
C VAL A 373 -0.28 -1.98 23.62
N TYR A 374 -1.23 -2.53 24.37
CA TYR A 374 -1.23 -2.57 25.83
C TYR A 374 -1.48 -4.00 26.30
N GLU A 375 -0.74 -4.44 27.30
CA GLU A 375 -0.89 -5.76 27.91
C GLU A 375 -2.02 -5.77 28.98
N PRO A 376 -2.50 -6.96 29.42
CA PRO A 376 -3.61 -7.06 30.38
C PRO A 376 -3.33 -6.28 31.66
N GLY A 377 -4.28 -5.42 32.06
CA GLY A 377 -4.16 -4.57 33.25
C GLY A 377 -3.42 -3.24 33.05
N GLU A 378 -2.77 -3.00 31.91
CA GLU A 378 -2.13 -1.70 31.62
C GLU A 378 -3.15 -0.63 31.21
N TRP A 379 -4.25 -1.04 30.58
CA TRP A 379 -5.32 -0.17 30.08
C TRP A 379 -6.60 -0.26 30.91
N GLU A 380 -7.49 0.72 30.74
CA GLU A 380 -8.76 0.83 31.46
C GLU A 380 -9.90 1.20 30.50
N VAL A 381 -11.11 0.71 30.77
CA VAL A 381 -12.36 1.04 30.07
C VAL A 381 -13.53 0.84 31.04
N CYS A 382 -14.57 1.69 31.00
CA CYS A 382 -15.74 1.58 31.90
C CYS A 382 -15.41 1.50 33.42
N GLY A 383 -14.25 2.00 33.86
CA GLY A 383 -13.79 1.90 35.25
C GLY A 383 -13.23 0.52 35.64
N VAL A 384 -12.98 -0.36 34.67
CA VAL A 384 -12.36 -1.69 34.86
C VAL A 384 -11.08 -1.84 34.03
N LYS A 385 -10.21 -2.73 34.47
CA LYS A 385 -8.97 -3.11 33.77
C LYS A 385 -9.09 -4.55 33.24
N PRO A 386 -9.43 -4.76 31.94
CA PRO A 386 -9.75 -6.10 31.45
C PRO A 386 -8.54 -7.03 31.36
N GLY A 387 -8.78 -8.32 31.59
CA GLY A 387 -7.79 -9.40 31.50
C GLY A 387 -7.32 -9.79 30.08
N CYS A 388 -7.39 -8.89 29.10
CA CYS A 388 -6.91 -9.14 27.73
C CYS A 388 -6.06 -7.99 27.17
N ARG A 389 -5.29 -8.27 26.11
CA ARG A 389 -4.49 -7.27 25.38
C ARG A 389 -5.41 -6.28 24.67
N LEU A 390 -4.94 -5.03 24.53
CA LEU A 390 -5.58 -4.02 23.70
C LEU A 390 -4.66 -3.62 22.54
N LEU A 391 -5.19 -3.64 21.32
CA LEU A 391 -4.59 -3.00 20.16
C LEU A 391 -5.34 -1.68 19.91
N GLU A 392 -4.63 -0.55 19.88
CA GLU A 392 -5.20 0.73 19.51
C GLU A 392 -4.98 1.02 18.02
N VAL A 393 -6.05 1.39 17.32
CA VAL A 393 -6.06 1.55 15.86
C VAL A 393 -6.67 2.89 15.46
N GLY A 394 -5.93 3.66 14.68
CA GLY A 394 -6.43 4.79 13.91
C GLY A 394 -6.98 4.35 12.55
N ILE A 395 -7.92 5.10 12.00
CA ILE A 395 -8.54 4.81 10.70
C ILE A 395 -8.48 5.99 9.73
N THR A 396 -8.42 5.71 8.42
CA THR A 396 -8.48 6.74 7.37
C THR A 396 -9.19 6.24 6.11
N TYR A 397 -10.18 6.98 5.60
CA TYR A 397 -10.88 6.70 4.33
C TYR A 397 -11.15 7.96 3.49
N ILE A 398 -11.26 7.78 2.17
CA ILE A 398 -11.31 8.85 1.14
C ILE A 398 -12.58 8.73 0.27
N LEU A 399 -12.99 9.83 -0.37
CA LEU A 399 -14.14 9.97 -1.29
C LEU A 399 -13.88 9.39 -2.72
N THR A 400 -14.90 9.31 -3.58
CA THR A 400 -14.81 8.71 -4.94
C THR A 400 -15.78 9.30 -6.02
N HIS A 401 -15.34 10.11 -7.02
CA HIS A 401 -16.02 10.43 -8.32
C HIS A 401 -15.16 11.30 -9.33
N GLY A 402 -15.03 10.96 -10.63
CA GLY A 402 -14.47 11.87 -11.72
C GLY A 402 -13.29 11.34 -12.59
N ASN A 403 -13.16 11.64 -13.91
CA ASN A 403 -12.37 10.77 -14.84
C ASN A 403 -11.41 11.41 -15.89
N ASP A 404 -10.41 10.60 -16.32
CA ASP A 404 -9.70 10.47 -17.64
C ASP A 404 -8.46 11.32 -18.12
N VAL A 405 -7.32 10.60 -18.33
CA VAL A 405 -6.40 10.53 -19.52
C VAL A 405 -5.14 11.46 -19.75
N SER A 406 -3.94 10.84 -19.54
CA SER A 406 -2.60 10.72 -20.25
C SER A 406 -1.68 11.83 -20.90
N ASP A 407 -0.35 11.61 -20.72
CA ASP A 407 0.90 11.84 -21.54
C ASP A 407 1.32 13.18 -22.23
N GLY A 408 2.61 13.49 -22.53
CA GLY A 408 3.94 12.83 -22.33
C GLY A 408 5.16 13.59 -22.99
N VAL A 409 6.43 13.45 -22.50
CA VAL A 409 7.79 13.97 -22.96
C VAL A 409 8.60 14.91 -21.97
N THR A 410 9.87 15.28 -22.23
CA THR A 410 10.97 15.40 -21.23
C THR A 410 11.64 16.79 -20.95
N GLY A 411 12.28 16.95 -19.78
CA GLY A 411 13.06 18.10 -19.26
C GLY A 411 14.20 17.71 -18.27
N SER A 412 14.63 18.60 -17.35
CA SER A 412 15.91 18.48 -16.57
C SER A 412 15.78 18.21 -15.05
N LYS A 413 16.92 18.10 -14.32
CA LYS A 413 17.03 17.67 -12.90
C LYS A 413 16.16 18.49 -11.92
N LEU A 414 16.47 19.77 -11.74
CA LEU A 414 15.76 20.73 -10.87
C LEU A 414 14.59 21.44 -11.58
N ASN A 415 14.42 21.19 -12.88
CA ASN A 415 13.37 21.77 -13.70
C ASN A 415 12.96 20.80 -14.82
N SER A 416 11.93 19.97 -14.59
CA SER A 416 11.40 18.99 -15.56
C SER A 416 10.48 19.65 -16.61
N SER A 417 10.07 18.91 -17.63
CA SER A 417 8.96 19.34 -18.50
C SER A 417 7.65 18.90 -17.86
N VAL A 418 6.57 19.68 -18.05
CA VAL A 418 5.19 19.30 -17.65
C VAL A 418 4.89 17.85 -18.02
N ARG A 419 5.27 17.46 -19.24
CA ARG A 419 4.93 16.15 -19.81
C ARG A 419 5.77 14.98 -19.24
N MET A 420 6.69 15.23 -18.30
CA MET A 420 7.39 14.19 -17.53
C MET A 420 6.54 13.63 -16.40
N LEU A 421 5.49 14.37 -16.02
CA LEU A 421 4.60 14.05 -14.93
C LEU A 421 3.43 13.19 -15.43
N SER A 422 2.85 12.40 -14.52
CA SER A 422 1.59 11.69 -14.73
C SER A 422 0.45 12.52 -14.13
N PHE A 423 -0.62 12.68 -14.92
CA PHE A 423 -1.81 13.50 -14.64
C PHE A 423 -3.07 12.62 -14.63
N ALA A 424 -4.19 13.23 -14.24
CA ALA A 424 -5.56 12.67 -14.18
C ALA A 424 -5.82 11.63 -13.07
N ASP A 425 -4.83 10.84 -12.64
CA ASP A 425 -4.98 9.93 -11.51
C ASP A 425 -3.68 9.74 -10.69
N ARG A 426 -3.81 8.97 -9.60
CA ARG A 426 -2.72 8.56 -8.69
C ARG A 426 -2.26 7.11 -8.93
N SER A 427 -2.64 6.48 -10.05
CA SER A 427 -2.27 5.10 -10.38
C SER A 427 -0.75 4.91 -10.42
N ALA A 428 -0.02 5.90 -10.92
CA ALA A 428 1.44 5.90 -10.92
C ALA A 428 2.04 5.79 -9.51
N TYR A 429 1.50 6.54 -8.54
CA TYR A 429 1.86 6.45 -7.12
C TYR A 429 1.51 5.08 -6.54
N ILE A 430 0.26 4.62 -6.75
CA ILE A 430 -0.24 3.32 -6.26
C ILE A 430 0.62 2.14 -6.76
N ARG A 431 0.94 2.13 -8.06
CA ARG A 431 1.77 1.08 -8.69
C ARG A 431 3.15 1.00 -8.05
N GLY A 432 3.70 2.13 -7.62
CA GLY A 432 5.01 2.24 -7.00
C GLY A 432 6.16 1.66 -7.84
N VAL A 433 7.29 1.47 -7.17
CA VAL A 433 8.53 0.92 -7.75
C VAL A 433 8.72 -0.58 -7.53
N HIS A 434 7.89 -1.21 -6.67
CA HIS A 434 8.12 -2.57 -6.18
C HIS A 434 8.25 -3.62 -7.30
N GLU A 435 7.43 -3.57 -8.36
CA GLU A 435 7.55 -4.52 -9.47
C GLU A 435 8.84 -4.34 -10.32
N LEU A 436 9.45 -3.15 -10.25
CA LEU A 436 10.74 -2.83 -10.87
C LEU A 436 11.89 -3.42 -10.05
N THR A 437 11.82 -3.32 -8.72
CA THR A 437 12.91 -3.65 -7.79
C THR A 437 12.88 -5.09 -7.24
N ARG A 438 11.72 -5.75 -7.19
CA ARG A 438 11.54 -7.11 -6.60
C ARG A 438 12.40 -8.21 -7.25
N THR A 439 12.81 -8.04 -8.50
CA THR A 439 13.60 -9.05 -9.22
C THR A 439 14.68 -8.37 -10.04
N LEU A 440 15.82 -8.11 -9.39
CA LEU A 440 17.01 -7.56 -10.04
C LEU A 440 17.59 -8.59 -11.01
N VAL A 441 17.82 -8.17 -12.26
CA VAL A 441 18.45 -8.99 -13.31
C VAL A 441 19.94 -8.66 -13.51
N LEU A 442 20.41 -7.57 -12.89
CA LEU A 442 21.78 -7.07 -12.90
C LEU A 442 22.12 -6.51 -11.50
N THR A 443 23.41 -6.45 -11.16
CA THR A 443 23.88 -5.58 -10.06
C THR A 443 23.97 -4.13 -10.54
N MET A 444 24.01 -3.16 -9.63
CA MET A 444 24.21 -1.76 -10.01
C MET A 444 25.48 -1.57 -10.87
N GLU A 445 26.60 -2.20 -10.49
CA GLU A 445 27.83 -2.16 -11.31
C GLU A 445 27.60 -2.60 -12.77
N GLN A 446 26.85 -3.69 -12.96
CA GLN A 446 26.53 -4.21 -14.29
C GLN A 446 25.56 -3.32 -15.07
N GLU A 447 24.71 -2.52 -14.41
CA GLU A 447 23.86 -1.53 -15.07
C GLU A 447 24.69 -0.39 -15.68
N TRP A 448 25.70 0.11 -14.96
CA TRP A 448 26.54 1.22 -15.43
C TRP A 448 27.64 0.78 -16.40
N GLN A 449 28.13 -0.47 -16.30
CA GLN A 449 29.19 -1.01 -17.17
C GLN A 449 28.72 -1.44 -18.56
N ARG A 450 27.44 -1.25 -18.93
CA ARG A 450 26.92 -1.60 -20.28
C ARG A 450 27.52 -0.80 -21.43
N GLY A 451 28.14 0.34 -21.15
CA GLY A 451 28.61 1.28 -22.17
C GLY A 451 27.53 2.23 -22.69
N ASP A 452 26.41 2.38 -21.98
CA ASP A 452 25.39 3.40 -22.26
C ASP A 452 26.03 4.80 -22.32
N THR A 453 25.63 5.64 -23.27
CA THR A 453 26.17 7.00 -23.46
C THR A 453 25.06 8.02 -23.68
N TRP A 454 25.27 9.24 -23.20
CA TRP A 454 24.30 10.33 -23.34
C TRP A 454 24.98 11.71 -23.42
N THR A 455 24.29 12.65 -24.05
CA THR A 455 24.70 14.05 -24.14
C THR A 455 23.92 14.88 -23.11
N ALA A 456 24.64 15.64 -22.29
CA ALA A 456 24.05 16.60 -21.35
C ALA A 456 23.62 17.90 -22.03
N ARG A 457 22.80 18.73 -21.37
CA ARG A 457 22.25 20.00 -21.91
C ARG A 457 23.31 21.01 -22.38
N ASN A 458 24.54 20.92 -21.87
CA ASN A 458 25.69 21.74 -22.26
C ASN A 458 26.49 21.18 -23.45
N GLY A 459 26.07 20.06 -24.05
CA GLY A 459 26.78 19.35 -25.12
C GLY A 459 27.88 18.40 -24.64
N GLN A 460 28.13 18.28 -23.33
CA GLN A 460 29.11 17.33 -22.79
C GLN A 460 28.62 15.89 -23.00
N GLN A 461 29.51 15.01 -23.48
CA GLN A 461 29.24 13.58 -23.59
C GLN A 461 29.63 12.85 -22.30
N HIS A 462 28.80 11.90 -21.90
CA HIS A 462 28.96 11.06 -20.71
C HIS A 462 28.80 9.58 -21.10
N SER A 463 29.43 8.69 -20.32
CA SER A 463 29.26 7.24 -20.43
C SER A 463 28.95 6.63 -19.07
N GLY A 464 28.21 5.51 -19.04
CA GLY A 464 27.91 4.81 -17.78
C GLY A 464 29.18 4.33 -17.08
N CYS A 465 30.16 3.87 -17.86
CA CYS A 465 31.46 3.41 -17.37
C CYS A 465 32.30 4.54 -16.76
N ASP A 466 32.30 5.74 -17.38
CA ASP A 466 32.99 6.93 -16.87
C ASP A 466 32.39 7.39 -15.54
N GLU A 467 31.06 7.45 -15.45
CA GLU A 467 30.36 7.89 -14.25
C GLU A 467 30.47 6.86 -13.11
N TRP A 468 30.46 5.55 -13.42
CA TRP A 468 30.77 4.49 -12.45
C TRP A 468 32.19 4.63 -11.90
N ALA A 469 33.18 4.76 -12.78
CA ALA A 469 34.57 4.97 -12.38
C ALA A 469 34.76 6.26 -11.56
N TYR A 470 33.97 7.31 -11.84
CA TYR A 470 33.99 8.54 -11.05
C TYR A 470 33.50 8.35 -9.61
N VAL A 471 32.38 7.65 -9.41
CA VAL A 471 31.79 7.50 -8.07
C VAL A 471 32.50 6.46 -7.20
N VAL A 472 33.09 5.43 -7.82
CA VAL A 472 33.89 4.40 -7.13
C VAL A 472 35.31 4.90 -6.82
N GLY A 473 35.83 5.81 -7.64
CA GLY A 473 37.12 6.46 -7.42
C GLY A 473 37.08 7.57 -6.35
N THR A 474 38.25 8.16 -6.11
CA THR A 474 38.37 9.32 -5.22
C THR A 474 37.68 10.55 -5.83
N ALA A 475 36.83 11.20 -5.06
CA ALA A 475 36.10 12.40 -5.45
C ALA A 475 37.01 13.50 -5.99
N GLY A 476 36.67 14.04 -7.17
CA GLY A 476 37.47 15.07 -7.85
C GLY A 476 38.80 14.61 -8.50
N ALA A 477 39.14 13.32 -8.51
CA ALA A 477 40.45 12.85 -8.99
C ALA A 477 40.57 12.62 -10.52
N MET A 478 39.46 12.61 -11.28
CA MET A 478 39.53 12.54 -12.76
C MET A 478 40.08 13.83 -13.40
N SER A 479 40.67 13.71 -14.60
CA SER A 479 41.46 14.77 -15.22
C SER A 479 40.69 16.07 -15.46
N SER A 480 41.43 17.18 -15.53
CA SER A 480 40.91 18.54 -15.72
C SER A 480 40.10 18.75 -17.00
N GLU A 481 40.17 17.82 -17.96
CA GLU A 481 39.60 17.93 -19.30
C GLU A 481 38.12 17.55 -19.38
N LYS A 482 37.57 16.88 -18.34
CA LYS A 482 36.14 16.47 -18.26
C LYS A 482 35.35 17.15 -17.13
N ARG A 483 35.85 18.27 -16.56
CA ARG A 483 35.19 18.99 -15.45
C ARG A 483 33.81 19.51 -15.85
N THR A 484 32.76 18.78 -15.51
CA THR A 484 31.38 19.27 -15.56
C THR A 484 31.20 20.37 -14.53
N GLU A 485 30.69 21.51 -14.98
CA GLU A 485 30.42 22.70 -14.16
C GLU A 485 28.95 23.10 -14.37
N THR A 486 28.26 23.43 -13.27
CA THR A 486 26.87 23.92 -13.27
C THR A 486 26.79 25.31 -12.65
N PHE A 487 25.61 25.92 -12.65
CA PHE A 487 25.37 27.19 -11.93
C PHE A 487 25.56 27.09 -10.41
N ALA A 488 25.77 25.90 -9.86
CA ALA A 488 26.02 25.65 -8.44
C ALA A 488 27.49 25.28 -8.11
N GLY A 489 28.38 25.24 -9.12
CA GLY A 489 29.81 24.96 -8.95
C GLY A 489 30.30 23.77 -9.77
N LYS A 490 31.50 23.27 -9.44
CA LYS A 490 32.14 22.11 -10.08
C LYS A 490 31.88 20.83 -9.28
N ARG A 491 32.05 19.67 -9.93
CA ARG A 491 31.92 18.37 -9.26
C ARG A 491 32.89 18.22 -8.08
N ASP A 492 32.37 17.78 -6.95
CA ASP A 492 33.08 17.56 -5.68
C ASP A 492 33.99 18.74 -5.29
N GLU A 493 33.52 19.97 -5.52
CA GLU A 493 34.17 21.21 -5.08
C GLU A 493 33.93 21.42 -3.57
N GLY A 494 34.93 21.95 -2.85
CA GLY A 494 34.87 22.13 -1.40
C GLY A 494 35.06 20.82 -0.61
N GLU A 495 34.22 20.58 0.39
CA GLU A 495 34.41 19.52 1.41
C GLU A 495 34.35 18.08 0.89
N ASN A 496 33.81 17.86 -0.31
CA ASN A 496 33.74 16.52 -0.91
C ASN A 496 35.02 16.16 -1.69
N HIS A 497 35.93 17.12 -1.92
CA HIS A 497 37.14 16.90 -2.70
C HIS A 497 38.10 15.91 -2.00
N GLY A 498 38.62 14.94 -2.75
CA GLY A 498 39.62 13.99 -2.25
C GLY A 498 39.06 12.86 -1.37
N LEU A 499 37.74 12.78 -1.18
CA LEU A 499 37.12 11.72 -0.36
C LEU A 499 36.98 10.40 -1.11
N SER A 500 37.23 9.27 -0.42
CA SER A 500 36.92 7.91 -0.87
C SER A 500 35.49 7.49 -0.49
N VAL A 501 34.99 6.39 -1.09
CA VAL A 501 33.66 5.84 -0.80
C VAL A 501 33.51 5.50 0.70
N GLU A 502 34.56 4.94 1.32
CA GLU A 502 34.61 4.58 2.74
C GLU A 502 34.55 5.84 3.63
N GLN A 503 35.14 6.95 3.18
CA GLN A 503 35.08 8.23 3.88
C GLN A 503 33.68 8.86 3.77
N PHE A 504 33.00 8.75 2.62
CA PHE A 504 31.59 9.12 2.49
C PHE A 504 30.68 8.25 3.39
N MET A 505 30.87 6.92 3.38
CA MET A 505 30.12 5.99 4.26
C MET A 505 30.34 6.31 5.75
N LYS A 506 31.56 6.66 6.16
CA LYS A 506 31.84 7.11 7.53
C LYS A 506 31.15 8.45 7.83
N ARG A 507 31.25 9.43 6.91
CA ARG A 507 30.68 10.77 7.06
C ARG A 507 29.16 10.73 7.23
N THR A 508 28.45 9.97 6.40
CA THR A 508 26.99 9.82 6.52
C THR A 508 26.59 9.04 7.77
N ARG A 509 27.30 7.96 8.12
CA ARG A 509 27.11 7.22 9.37
C ARG A 509 27.26 8.11 10.60
N ASP A 510 28.26 8.98 10.65
CA ASP A 510 28.49 9.89 11.77
C ASP A 510 27.39 10.97 11.85
N ASP A 511 26.93 11.53 10.73
CA ASP A 511 25.79 12.48 10.68
C ASP A 511 24.48 11.81 11.11
N MET A 512 24.17 10.62 10.58
CA MET A 512 22.98 9.84 10.97
C MET A 512 22.97 9.53 12.47
N ARG A 513 24.12 9.16 13.06
CA ARG A 513 24.26 8.99 14.52
C ARG A 513 24.02 10.28 15.28
N ALA A 514 24.56 11.41 14.82
CA ALA A 514 24.37 12.71 15.44
C ALA A 514 22.91 13.20 15.38
N ARG A 515 22.20 12.97 14.27
CA ARG A 515 20.75 13.25 14.14
C ARG A 515 19.91 12.32 15.01
N ALA A 516 20.13 11.02 14.94
CA ALA A 516 19.39 10.03 15.73
C ALA A 516 19.53 10.26 17.24
N ALA A 517 20.72 10.66 17.71
CA ALA A 517 20.94 11.02 19.12
C ALA A 517 20.11 12.25 19.56
N LYS A 518 19.94 13.27 18.70
CA LYS A 518 19.04 14.41 18.98
C LYS A 518 17.56 13.98 19.00
N LEU A 519 17.17 13.13 18.05
CA LEU A 519 15.81 12.60 17.89
C LEU A 519 15.45 11.49 18.90
N LYS A 520 16.43 10.99 19.68
CA LYS A 520 16.32 9.83 20.58
C LYS A 520 15.92 8.53 19.88
N ILE A 521 16.28 8.40 18.61
CA ILE A 521 16.03 7.22 17.77
C ILE A 521 17.20 6.23 17.92
N HIS A 522 16.90 4.94 18.04
CA HIS A 522 17.92 3.88 17.95
C HIS A 522 18.22 3.54 16.48
N LEU A 523 19.50 3.28 16.15
CA LEU A 523 19.95 2.89 14.81
C LEU A 523 20.86 1.66 14.90
N GLU A 524 20.43 0.58 14.26
CA GLU A 524 21.19 -0.64 14.06
C GLU A 524 22.17 -0.53 12.89
N GLU A 525 23.10 -1.48 12.75
CA GLU A 525 24.07 -1.45 11.65
C GLU A 525 23.43 -1.53 10.25
N ALA A 526 22.24 -2.13 10.14
CA ALA A 526 21.46 -2.19 8.89
C ALA A 526 20.80 -0.84 8.52
N ASP A 527 20.63 0.08 9.47
CA ASP A 527 19.96 1.36 9.26
C ASP A 527 20.88 2.41 8.59
N TYR A 528 22.20 2.24 8.69
CA TYR A 528 23.16 3.12 8.00
C TYR A 528 23.19 2.85 6.50
N LEU A 529 23.68 3.83 5.73
CA LEU A 529 23.89 3.67 4.30
C LEU A 529 24.97 2.62 3.99
N SER A 530 24.62 1.66 3.14
CA SER A 530 25.54 0.71 2.53
C SER A 530 26.44 1.39 1.50
N ARG A 531 27.46 0.66 1.03
CA ARG A 531 28.35 1.13 -0.04
C ARG A 531 27.56 1.52 -1.29
N ASP A 532 26.61 0.68 -1.68
CA ASP A 532 25.86 0.84 -2.92
C ASP A 532 24.76 1.91 -2.78
N GLU A 533 24.21 2.10 -1.58
CA GLU A 533 23.33 3.25 -1.27
C GLU A 533 24.08 4.59 -1.34
N VAL A 534 25.34 4.65 -0.86
CA VAL A 534 26.21 5.82 -1.02
C VAL A 534 26.55 6.08 -2.49
N LEU A 535 26.94 5.03 -3.23
CA LEU A 535 27.29 5.15 -4.65
C LEU A 535 26.09 5.54 -5.52
N SER A 536 24.90 4.99 -5.27
CA SER A 536 23.71 5.27 -6.06
C SER A 536 23.24 6.72 -5.90
N LEU A 537 23.34 7.29 -4.70
CA LEU A 537 23.12 8.73 -4.49
C LEU A 537 24.23 9.58 -5.14
N ARG A 538 25.49 9.14 -5.13
CA ARG A 538 26.58 9.84 -5.86
C ARG A 538 26.41 9.79 -7.38
N LEU A 539 25.86 8.71 -7.94
CA LEU A 539 25.51 8.61 -9.37
C LEU A 539 24.35 9.54 -9.73
N TYR A 540 23.30 9.54 -8.90
CA TYR A 540 22.09 10.34 -9.14
C TYR A 540 22.32 11.84 -8.98
N THR A 541 23.13 12.26 -8.02
CA THR A 541 23.41 13.70 -7.83
C THR A 541 24.28 14.29 -8.95
N GLY A 542 25.11 13.46 -9.59
CA GLY A 542 25.85 13.77 -10.82
C GLY A 542 25.06 13.51 -12.12
N PRO A 543 25.73 13.44 -13.28
CA PRO A 543 25.09 13.27 -14.59
C PRO A 543 24.29 11.97 -14.78
N GLY A 544 24.50 10.96 -13.93
CA GLY A 544 23.71 9.73 -13.91
C GLY A 544 22.21 9.95 -13.69
N TYR A 545 21.81 11.10 -13.14
CA TYR A 545 20.40 11.51 -13.05
C TYR A 545 19.64 11.39 -14.38
N GLN A 546 20.32 11.60 -15.53
CA GLN A 546 19.68 11.67 -16.83
C GLN A 546 19.18 10.29 -17.31
N PRO A 547 20.04 9.26 -17.52
CA PRO A 547 19.57 7.94 -17.93
C PRO A 547 18.65 7.26 -16.91
N ILE A 548 18.91 7.42 -15.59
CA ILE A 548 18.02 6.87 -14.54
C ILE A 548 16.60 7.43 -14.70
N ASN A 549 16.47 8.76 -14.82
CA ASN A 549 15.17 9.41 -14.94
C ASN A 549 14.50 9.21 -16.30
N GLU A 550 15.27 9.08 -17.37
CA GLU A 550 14.74 8.78 -18.70
C GLU A 550 14.14 7.37 -18.72
N TRP A 551 14.86 6.38 -18.19
CA TRP A 551 14.35 5.02 -17.99
C TRP A 551 13.08 5.02 -17.11
N LEU A 552 13.11 5.65 -15.94
CA LEU A 552 11.95 5.78 -15.04
C LEU A 552 10.74 6.41 -15.73
N ARG A 553 10.92 7.50 -16.48
CA ARG A 553 9.83 8.24 -17.15
C ARG A 553 9.33 7.55 -18.43
N ASN A 554 10.11 6.66 -19.03
CA ASN A 554 9.67 5.79 -20.11
C ASN A 554 8.93 4.56 -19.58
N ILE A 555 9.37 3.97 -18.47
CA ILE A 555 8.74 2.79 -17.86
C ILE A 555 7.51 3.14 -17.00
N GLY A 556 7.45 4.32 -16.39
CA GLY A 556 6.32 4.77 -15.56
C GLY A 556 5.01 5.00 -16.32
N ARG A 557 5.08 5.16 -17.66
CA ARG A 557 3.93 5.25 -18.59
C ARG A 557 3.39 3.91 -19.06
N LEU A 558 4.09 2.82 -18.76
CA LEU A 558 3.68 1.48 -19.15
C LEU A 558 2.83 0.88 -18.03
N ASP A 559 2.08 -0.17 -18.36
CA ASP A 559 1.29 -0.94 -17.40
C ASP A 559 1.45 -2.45 -17.65
N GLY A 560 1.11 -3.23 -16.62
CA GLY A 560 1.00 -4.69 -16.70
C GLY A 560 2.28 -5.42 -17.16
N PRO A 561 2.15 -6.58 -17.85
CA PRO A 561 3.29 -7.40 -18.23
C PRO A 561 4.36 -6.70 -19.05
N LEU A 562 4.01 -5.66 -19.83
CA LEU A 562 4.96 -4.90 -20.64
C LEU A 562 5.90 -4.03 -19.77
N ARG A 563 5.36 -3.37 -18.73
CA ARG A 563 6.18 -2.61 -17.76
C ARG A 563 7.19 -3.53 -17.09
N VAL A 564 6.75 -4.67 -16.57
CA VAL A 564 7.59 -5.66 -15.90
C VAL A 564 8.66 -6.25 -16.84
N ARG A 565 8.30 -6.60 -18.09
CA ARG A 565 9.24 -7.14 -19.10
C ARG A 565 10.35 -6.15 -19.46
N LEU A 566 10.02 -4.87 -19.62
CA LEU A 566 11.02 -3.84 -19.96
C LEU A 566 11.84 -3.40 -18.75
N ALA A 567 11.26 -3.38 -17.54
CA ALA A 567 11.99 -3.13 -16.30
C ALA A 567 13.03 -4.21 -16.00
N ARG A 568 12.76 -5.45 -16.41
CA ARG A 568 13.67 -6.61 -16.29
C ARG A 568 14.51 -6.86 -17.55
N SER A 569 14.55 -5.93 -18.50
CA SER A 569 15.43 -6.03 -19.68
C SER A 569 16.87 -5.64 -19.30
N PRO A 570 17.88 -6.54 -19.42
CA PRO A 570 19.25 -6.23 -19.03
C PRO A 570 19.84 -5.04 -19.79
N GLY A 571 19.46 -4.86 -21.07
CA GLY A 571 19.89 -3.74 -21.91
C GLY A 571 19.14 -2.42 -21.71
N LEU A 572 18.28 -2.30 -20.68
CA LEU A 572 17.54 -1.06 -20.37
C LEU A 572 17.50 -0.73 -18.87
N THR A 573 17.60 -1.72 -17.98
CA THR A 573 17.25 -1.54 -16.57
C THR A 573 18.18 -0.63 -15.77
N TYR A 574 17.61 0.11 -14.81
CA TYR A 574 18.32 0.73 -13.69
C TYR A 574 17.67 0.35 -12.35
N SER A 575 17.05 -0.84 -12.27
CA SER A 575 16.31 -1.33 -11.10
C SER A 575 17.18 -1.51 -9.86
N ALA A 576 18.44 -1.93 -9.99
CA ALA A 576 19.34 -2.07 -8.85
C ALA A 576 19.78 -0.69 -8.34
N THR A 577 20.18 0.20 -9.24
CA THR A 577 20.44 1.62 -8.93
C THR A 577 19.24 2.27 -8.23
N LEU A 578 18.03 2.04 -8.75
CA LEU A 578 16.77 2.56 -8.18
C LEU A 578 16.49 2.00 -6.78
N LEU A 579 16.68 0.71 -6.55
CA LEU A 579 16.49 0.09 -5.23
C LEU A 579 17.41 0.75 -4.20
N HIS A 580 18.69 0.92 -4.53
CA HIS A 580 19.65 1.55 -3.63
C HIS A 580 19.33 3.02 -3.36
N ILE A 581 18.93 3.81 -4.38
CA ILE A 581 18.48 5.21 -4.16
C ILE A 581 17.25 5.24 -3.24
N SER A 582 16.26 4.40 -3.50
CA SER A 582 15.00 4.37 -2.73
C SER A 582 15.23 3.96 -1.27
N SER A 583 16.10 2.95 -1.05
CA SER A 583 16.53 2.52 0.30
C SER A 583 17.30 3.64 1.01
N ALA A 584 18.26 4.27 0.34
CA ALA A 584 19.06 5.36 0.90
C ALA A 584 18.20 6.57 1.31
N ILE A 585 17.20 6.93 0.49
CA ILE A 585 16.25 7.99 0.82
C ILE A 585 15.45 7.65 2.09
N ARG A 586 14.88 6.44 2.21
CA ARG A 586 14.12 6.06 3.41
C ARG A 586 14.97 6.01 4.68
N LYS A 587 16.21 5.52 4.58
CA LYS A 587 17.18 5.53 5.69
C LYS A 587 17.54 6.93 6.17
N LEU A 588 17.73 7.88 5.26
CA LEU A 588 17.96 9.28 5.60
C LEU A 588 16.70 9.96 6.16
N ALA A 589 15.50 9.63 5.65
CA ALA A 589 14.23 10.20 6.10
C ALA A 589 13.92 9.88 7.57
N ARG A 590 14.24 8.66 8.02
CA ARG A 590 14.10 8.23 9.43
C ARG A 590 14.91 9.10 10.42
N VAL A 591 15.94 9.81 9.96
CA VAL A 591 16.72 10.74 10.78
C VAL A 591 16.53 12.22 10.38
N SER A 592 15.53 12.56 9.57
CA SER A 592 15.20 13.94 9.25
C SER A 592 14.68 14.69 10.49
N MET A 593 15.25 15.87 10.72
CA MET A 593 14.98 16.76 11.86
C MET A 593 13.62 17.47 11.72
N PRO A 594 12.99 17.98 12.79
CA PRO A 594 11.68 18.64 12.70
C PRO A 594 11.66 19.87 11.77
N GLU A 595 12.75 20.64 11.73
CA GLU A 595 12.93 21.77 10.81
C GLU A 595 13.05 21.32 9.33
N GLU A 596 13.38 20.06 9.07
CA GLU A 596 13.37 19.48 7.72
C GLU A 596 11.97 19.01 7.29
N ARG A 597 11.09 18.73 8.26
CA ARG A 597 9.70 18.28 8.09
C ARG A 597 8.67 19.42 8.02
N SER A 598 9.10 20.67 8.07
CA SER A 598 8.22 21.85 8.04
C SER A 598 8.71 22.95 7.08
N ARG A 599 9.71 22.62 6.24
CA ARG A 599 10.33 23.54 5.28
C ARG A 599 9.58 23.57 3.95
N THR A 600 9.51 24.76 3.36
CA THR A 600 9.15 24.92 1.94
C THR A 600 10.36 24.59 1.05
N LEU A 601 10.13 23.77 0.03
CA LEU A 601 11.08 23.38 -1.01
C LEU A 601 10.57 23.86 -2.37
N TRP A 602 11.49 24.06 -3.31
CA TRP A 602 11.20 24.70 -4.60
C TRP A 602 11.64 23.84 -5.78
N ARG A 603 10.77 23.67 -6.77
CA ARG A 603 11.02 22.94 -8.02
C ARG A 603 10.36 23.65 -9.20
N GLY A 604 11.10 23.84 -10.29
CA GLY A 604 10.56 24.42 -11.52
C GLY A 604 9.94 23.34 -12.42
N ILE A 605 9.03 23.74 -13.30
CA ILE A 605 8.62 22.97 -14.48
C ILE A 605 8.58 23.90 -15.69
N VAL A 606 9.10 23.47 -16.84
CA VAL A 606 8.92 24.17 -18.13
C VAL A 606 7.68 23.65 -18.86
N GLY A 607 6.86 24.57 -19.34
CA GLY A 607 5.60 24.32 -20.04
C GLY A 607 4.37 24.77 -19.24
N GLU A 608 3.22 24.68 -19.90
CA GLU A 608 1.90 24.93 -19.33
C GLU A 608 1.25 23.60 -18.90
N LEU A 609 0.63 23.56 -17.72
CA LEU A 609 -0.07 22.37 -17.23
C LEU A 609 -1.30 22.07 -18.10
N PRO A 610 -1.57 20.81 -18.46
CA PRO A 610 -2.68 20.47 -19.33
C PRO A 610 -4.02 20.85 -18.67
N HIS A 611 -5.05 21.17 -19.46
CA HIS A 611 -6.37 21.50 -18.91
C HIS A 611 -6.95 20.36 -18.05
N THR A 612 -6.56 19.11 -18.30
CA THR A 612 -6.93 17.94 -17.47
C THR A 612 -6.34 17.99 -16.05
N PHE A 613 -5.18 18.62 -15.82
CA PHE A 613 -4.62 18.79 -14.47
C PHE A 613 -5.51 19.65 -13.56
N TRP A 614 -6.29 20.58 -14.12
CA TRP A 614 -7.16 21.49 -13.36
C TRP A 614 -8.52 20.88 -12.97
N ARG A 615 -8.68 19.56 -13.16
CA ARG A 615 -9.81 18.77 -12.66
C ARG A 615 -9.31 17.91 -11.50
N ALA A 616 -10.03 17.94 -10.39
CA ALA A 616 -9.74 17.05 -9.27
C ALA A 616 -9.94 15.58 -9.67
N ASP A 617 -9.18 14.68 -9.06
CA ASP A 617 -9.32 13.24 -9.20
C ASP A 617 -10.57 12.72 -8.49
N ARG A 618 -10.73 11.39 -8.45
CA ARG A 618 -11.86 10.76 -7.76
C ARG A 618 -11.91 11.01 -6.26
N ALA A 619 -10.79 11.25 -5.61
CA ALA A 619 -10.76 11.62 -4.20
C ALA A 619 -11.17 13.08 -3.94
N GLY A 620 -11.33 13.90 -4.98
CA GLY A 620 -11.46 15.35 -4.87
C GLY A 620 -10.10 16.06 -4.75
N LEU A 621 -9.01 15.35 -5.04
CA LEU A 621 -7.64 15.83 -4.90
C LEU A 621 -7.09 16.27 -6.25
N LEU A 622 -6.51 17.46 -6.30
CA LEU A 622 -5.79 17.94 -7.47
C LEU A 622 -4.33 17.45 -7.36
N CYS A 623 -4.01 16.30 -7.96
CA CYS A 623 -2.71 15.66 -7.81
C CYS A 623 -1.93 15.46 -9.12
N VAL A 624 -0.61 15.39 -9.00
CA VAL A 624 0.31 15.10 -10.12
C VAL A 624 1.50 14.28 -9.62
N THR A 625 1.93 13.26 -10.36
CA THR A 625 3.02 12.35 -9.94
C THR A 625 4.27 12.55 -10.81
N ASP A 626 5.44 12.82 -10.22
CA ASP A 626 6.69 12.79 -11.00
C ASP A 626 7.15 11.33 -11.16
N LEU A 627 7.16 10.86 -12.41
CA LEU A 627 7.57 9.48 -12.72
C LEU A 627 9.06 9.24 -12.50
N GLY A 628 9.88 10.30 -12.45
CA GLY A 628 11.30 10.24 -12.11
C GLY A 628 11.58 10.67 -10.67
N LEU A 629 12.82 10.46 -10.23
CA LEU A 629 13.33 10.96 -8.96
C LEU A 629 13.19 12.49 -8.91
N MET A 630 12.54 12.99 -7.85
CA MET A 630 12.15 14.39 -7.76
C MET A 630 13.17 15.19 -6.93
N SER A 631 14.00 15.96 -7.65
CA SER A 631 15.02 16.84 -7.09
C SER A 631 14.45 18.24 -6.79
N THR A 632 14.72 18.77 -5.61
CA THR A 632 14.20 20.07 -5.14
C THR A 632 15.30 20.89 -4.47
N SER A 633 15.14 22.21 -4.37
CA SER A 633 16.10 23.10 -3.69
C SER A 633 15.42 23.87 -2.56
N THR A 634 16.16 24.16 -1.49
CA THR A 634 15.67 25.00 -0.38
C THR A 634 15.55 26.49 -0.73
N GLY A 635 16.05 26.93 -1.89
CA GLY A 635 16.02 28.33 -2.34
C GLY A 635 15.15 28.55 -3.58
N LYS A 636 14.23 29.52 -3.51
CA LYS A 636 13.28 29.85 -4.59
C LYS A 636 13.96 30.21 -5.92
N ASP A 637 15.04 30.98 -5.86
CA ASP A 637 15.74 31.50 -7.04
C ASP A 637 16.43 30.40 -7.87
N THR A 638 16.76 29.27 -7.24
CA THR A 638 17.51 28.16 -7.88
C THR A 638 16.74 27.54 -9.04
N PRO A 639 15.50 27.03 -8.89
CA PRO A 639 14.71 26.54 -10.02
C PRO A 639 14.34 27.65 -11.02
N ILE A 640 14.08 28.89 -10.56
CA ILE A 640 13.70 30.00 -11.45
C ILE A 640 14.82 30.28 -12.46
N LYS A 641 16.11 30.19 -12.08
CA LYS A 641 17.24 30.31 -13.01
C LYS A 641 17.14 29.36 -14.21
N TYR A 642 16.62 28.14 -14.03
CA TYR A 642 16.49 27.12 -15.07
C TYR A 642 15.24 27.24 -15.96
N MET A 643 14.28 28.11 -15.63
CA MET A 643 13.04 28.32 -16.40
C MET A 643 13.27 28.91 -17.80
N ASP A 644 12.31 28.70 -18.69
CA ASP A 644 12.26 29.37 -20.00
C ASP A 644 11.94 30.87 -19.81
N GLY A 645 12.72 31.72 -20.48
CA GLY A 645 12.59 33.17 -20.45
C GLY A 645 11.51 33.76 -21.37
N MET A 646 10.83 32.95 -22.19
CA MET A 646 9.72 33.37 -23.05
C MET A 646 8.46 32.48 -22.92
N GLY A 647 8.65 31.18 -22.66
CA GLY A 647 7.57 30.22 -22.49
C GLY A 647 6.81 30.30 -21.16
N ALA A 648 5.79 29.46 -21.03
CA ALA A 648 5.09 29.21 -19.77
C ALA A 648 5.93 28.31 -18.85
N ASN A 649 5.82 28.53 -17.53
CA ASN A 649 6.50 27.72 -16.51
C ASN A 649 5.59 27.53 -15.28
N VAL A 650 5.94 26.57 -14.43
CA VAL A 650 5.35 26.36 -13.09
C VAL A 650 6.45 26.39 -12.04
N LEU A 651 6.11 26.88 -10.85
CA LEU A 651 6.93 26.77 -9.65
C LEU A 651 6.15 26.00 -8.59
N TRP A 652 6.56 24.77 -8.30
CA TRP A 652 6.05 24.05 -7.15
C TRP A 652 6.62 24.66 -5.88
N GLU A 653 5.73 25.11 -5.01
CA GLU A 653 5.99 25.48 -3.62
C GLU A 653 5.64 24.26 -2.77
N ILE A 654 6.64 23.41 -2.53
CA ILE A 654 6.48 22.09 -1.93
C ILE A 654 6.59 22.23 -0.42
N HIS A 655 5.48 22.12 0.30
CA HIS A 655 5.47 22.13 1.75
C HIS A 655 5.79 20.72 2.27
N ALA A 656 6.98 20.53 2.84
CA ALA A 656 7.29 19.31 3.57
C ALA A 656 6.46 19.23 4.86
N ASP A 657 6.14 18.01 5.29
CA ASP A 657 5.30 17.73 6.47
C ASP A 657 5.81 16.52 7.27
N GLU A 658 5.22 16.25 8.43
CA GLU A 658 5.45 15.01 9.19
C GLU A 658 4.86 13.77 8.48
N GLU A 659 5.38 12.59 8.81
CA GLU A 659 4.91 11.29 8.28
C GLU A 659 3.51 10.94 8.84
N ASP A 660 2.52 10.73 7.97
CA ASP A 660 1.14 10.44 8.38
C ASP A 660 0.66 9.01 8.04
N ASP A 661 -0.58 8.87 7.55
CA ASP A 661 -1.20 7.60 7.17
C ASP A 661 -1.12 7.35 5.65
N ALA A 662 -0.99 8.42 4.84
CA ALA A 662 -0.83 8.37 3.40
C ALA A 662 0.61 8.06 2.97
N GLY A 663 1.62 8.60 3.67
CA GLY A 663 3.03 8.30 3.39
C GLY A 663 4.04 9.19 4.12
N PHE A 664 5.22 9.33 3.51
CA PHE A 664 6.25 10.28 3.89
C PHE A 664 6.10 11.58 3.10
N HIS A 665 6.22 12.71 3.80
CA HIS A 665 6.04 14.06 3.24
C HIS A 665 7.32 14.91 3.28
N CYS A 666 8.46 14.32 3.68
CA CYS A 666 9.75 14.99 3.77
C CYS A 666 10.79 14.32 2.86
N GLY A 667 11.25 15.02 1.83
CA GLY A 667 12.43 14.64 1.06
C GLY A 667 13.72 14.83 1.85
N VAL A 668 14.78 14.13 1.48
CA VAL A 668 16.04 14.07 2.24
C VAL A 668 17.12 14.96 1.68
N ASP A 669 17.88 15.63 2.55
CA ASP A 669 19.07 16.38 2.14
C ASP A 669 20.19 15.41 1.73
N VAL A 670 20.65 15.49 0.48
CA VAL A 670 21.71 14.63 -0.07
C VAL A 670 23.04 15.37 -0.22
N SER A 671 23.18 16.60 0.31
CA SER A 671 24.34 17.47 0.09
C SER A 671 25.67 16.86 0.59
N LEU A 672 25.63 16.03 1.64
CA LEU A 672 26.80 15.30 2.17
C LEU A 672 27.39 14.26 1.20
N LEU A 673 26.60 13.81 0.23
CA LEU A 673 27.01 12.87 -0.81
C LEU A 673 27.11 13.54 -2.19
N SER A 674 26.35 14.60 -2.43
CA SER A 674 26.16 15.20 -3.74
C SER A 674 27.47 15.55 -4.45
N GLN A 675 27.58 15.18 -5.73
CA GLN A 675 28.63 15.70 -6.61
C GLN A 675 28.56 17.24 -6.73
N PHE A 676 27.41 17.86 -6.46
CA PHE A 676 27.21 19.31 -6.47
C PHE A 676 26.56 19.77 -5.16
N ALA A 677 27.29 19.66 -4.04
CA ALA A 677 26.79 20.03 -2.71
C ALA A 677 26.23 21.47 -2.61
N GLY A 678 26.71 22.39 -3.48
CA GLY A 678 26.18 23.75 -3.61
C GLY A 678 24.72 23.85 -4.06
N GLU A 679 24.14 22.80 -4.67
CA GLU A 679 22.71 22.79 -5.07
C GLU A 679 21.74 22.75 -3.87
N LYS A 680 22.24 22.32 -2.69
CA LYS A 680 21.43 22.01 -1.49
C LYS A 680 20.22 21.15 -1.84
N GLU A 681 20.51 20.05 -2.52
CA GLU A 681 19.52 19.17 -3.09
C GLU A 681 18.77 18.41 -2.00
N VAL A 682 17.44 18.58 -2.02
CA VAL A 682 16.52 17.75 -1.24
C VAL A 682 15.80 16.81 -2.21
N LEU A 683 16.00 15.51 -2.01
CA LEU A 683 15.62 14.46 -2.95
C LEU A 683 14.45 13.63 -2.43
N PHE A 684 13.52 13.33 -3.33
CA PHE A 684 12.37 12.44 -3.13
C PHE A 684 12.46 11.24 -4.10
N PRO A 685 11.91 10.06 -3.75
CA PRO A 685 11.92 8.88 -4.63
C PRO A 685 11.07 9.11 -5.90
N PRO A 686 11.17 8.25 -6.92
CA PRO A 686 10.27 8.36 -8.07
C PRO A 686 8.86 7.93 -7.68
N LEU A 687 7.89 8.40 -8.47
CA LEU A 687 6.45 8.23 -8.20
C LEU A 687 6.00 8.98 -6.94
N THR A 688 6.75 10.00 -6.52
CA THR A 688 6.29 10.98 -5.52
C THR A 688 5.10 11.75 -6.09
N MET A 689 3.98 11.71 -5.37
CA MET A 689 2.77 12.46 -5.68
C MET A 689 2.89 13.87 -5.09
N LEU A 690 2.43 14.88 -5.81
CA LEU A 690 2.25 16.25 -5.36
C LEU A 690 0.75 16.54 -5.34
N GLN A 691 0.18 16.75 -4.15
CA GLN A 691 -1.23 17.12 -3.93
C GLN A 691 -1.30 18.64 -3.76
N VAL A 692 -2.04 19.34 -4.62
CA VAL A 692 -2.21 20.81 -4.50
C VAL A 692 -3.06 21.14 -3.28
N MET A 693 -2.61 22.15 -2.54
CA MET A 693 -3.27 22.58 -1.30
C MET A 693 -4.45 23.52 -1.61
N PRO A 694 -5.61 23.35 -0.94
CA PRO A 694 -6.75 24.25 -1.09
C PRO A 694 -6.50 25.61 -0.44
N LYS A 695 -7.17 26.66 -0.93
CA LYS A 695 -7.21 27.96 -0.23
C LYS A 695 -7.95 27.83 1.10
N GLU A 696 -7.57 28.64 2.08
CA GLU A 696 -8.21 28.66 3.40
C GLU A 696 -9.68 29.07 3.27
N GLY A 697 -10.57 28.29 3.86
CA GLY A 697 -12.03 28.47 3.73
C GLY A 697 -12.64 28.00 2.41
N ALA A 698 -11.89 27.35 1.51
CA ALA A 698 -12.46 26.75 0.31
C ALA A 698 -13.30 25.51 0.66
N THR A 699 -14.57 25.48 0.23
CA THR A 699 -15.44 24.32 0.32
C THR A 699 -15.16 23.33 -0.83
N GLU A 700 -15.10 22.04 -0.52
CA GLU A 700 -15.01 20.96 -1.51
C GLU A 700 -16.13 21.07 -2.59
N GLY A 701 -15.81 20.74 -3.85
CA GLY A 701 -16.80 20.69 -4.94
C GLY A 701 -16.94 21.95 -5.81
N LYS A 702 -15.91 22.80 -5.89
CA LYS A 702 -15.78 23.85 -6.93
C LYS A 702 -14.52 23.62 -7.76
N ASP A 703 -14.71 23.21 -9.01
CA ASP A 703 -13.63 23.02 -9.99
C ASP A 703 -13.04 24.36 -10.48
N GLY A 704 -11.77 24.30 -10.90
CA GLY A 704 -11.04 25.45 -11.47
C GLY A 704 -9.95 26.01 -10.56
N GLU A 705 -9.08 26.85 -11.14
CA GLU A 705 -7.87 27.40 -10.49
C GLU A 705 -8.17 28.29 -9.26
N GLU A 706 -9.38 28.83 -9.16
CA GLU A 706 -9.76 29.76 -8.10
C GLU A 706 -9.86 29.13 -6.69
N THR A 707 -10.09 27.82 -6.55
CA THR A 707 -10.16 27.14 -5.24
C THR A 707 -8.81 26.76 -4.64
N TRP A 708 -7.75 26.68 -5.46
CA TRP A 708 -6.44 26.14 -5.08
C TRP A 708 -5.42 27.23 -4.75
N ARG A 709 -4.36 26.92 -3.98
CA ARG A 709 -3.26 27.85 -3.66
C ARG A 709 -2.35 28.10 -4.88
N VAL A 710 -2.86 28.86 -5.84
CA VAL A 710 -2.20 29.23 -7.10
C VAL A 710 -2.03 30.75 -7.19
N VAL A 711 -0.86 31.20 -7.62
CA VAL A 711 -0.51 32.61 -7.83
C VAL A 711 0.32 32.75 -9.11
N SER A 712 -0.03 33.68 -9.99
CA SER A 712 0.81 34.02 -11.16
C SER A 712 1.87 35.05 -10.75
N GLU A 713 3.13 34.79 -11.10
CA GLU A 713 4.28 35.63 -10.76
C GLU A 713 5.20 35.84 -11.99
N GLU A 714 5.97 36.93 -11.97
CA GLU A 714 6.94 37.29 -13.00
C GLU A 714 8.31 37.63 -12.38
N ASP A 715 9.40 37.16 -12.99
CA ASP A 715 10.79 37.49 -12.64
C ASP A 715 11.56 37.89 -13.91
N GLY A 716 11.77 39.20 -14.09
CA GLY A 716 12.35 39.77 -15.30
C GLY A 716 11.48 39.50 -16.53
N ALA A 717 11.92 38.56 -17.39
CA ALA A 717 11.14 38.09 -18.54
C ALA A 717 10.38 36.77 -18.28
N LYS A 718 10.71 36.06 -17.19
CA LYS A 718 10.15 34.75 -16.88
C LYS A 718 8.78 34.91 -16.23
N ARG A 719 7.81 34.14 -16.72
CA ARG A 719 6.44 34.13 -16.19
C ARG A 719 6.10 32.72 -15.75
N PHE A 720 5.55 32.58 -14.54
CA PHE A 720 5.27 31.27 -13.95
C PHE A 720 4.05 31.28 -13.04
N LYS A 721 3.35 30.14 -12.97
CA LYS A 721 2.36 29.89 -11.92
C LYS A 721 3.05 29.25 -10.72
N ARG A 722 3.07 29.91 -9.56
CA ARG A 722 3.40 29.28 -8.28
C ARG A 722 2.19 28.50 -7.78
N ILE A 723 2.41 27.25 -7.38
CA ILE A 723 1.36 26.35 -6.89
C ILE A 723 1.86 25.67 -5.61
N ALA A 724 1.14 25.84 -4.50
CA ALA A 724 1.48 25.18 -3.24
C ALA A 724 1.00 23.72 -3.21
N VAL A 725 1.90 22.80 -2.89
CA VAL A 725 1.67 21.35 -2.92
C VAL A 725 2.24 20.66 -1.68
N ARG A 726 1.58 19.61 -1.22
CA ARG A 726 2.08 18.63 -0.24
C ARG A 726 2.64 17.42 -1.00
N PRO A 727 3.91 17.03 -0.83
CA PRO A 727 4.47 15.84 -1.46
C PRO A 727 4.12 14.58 -0.66
N THR A 728 3.99 13.44 -1.30
CA THR A 728 3.74 12.14 -0.63
C THR A 728 4.49 11.02 -1.35
N PHE A 729 5.19 10.15 -0.61
CA PHE A 729 5.81 8.92 -1.12
C PHE A 729 5.73 7.75 -0.13
N VAL A 730 6.01 6.54 -0.63
CA VAL A 730 6.09 5.27 0.13
C VAL A 730 7.44 4.65 -0.09
#